data_AF-A0A0F9GLT9-F1
#
_entry.id   AF-A0A0F9GLT9-F1
#
_cell.length_a   1.000
_cell.length_b   1.000
_cell.length_c   1.000
_cell.angle_alpha   90.00
_cell.angle_beta   90.00
_cell.angle_gamma   90.00
#
_symmetry.space_group_name_H-M   'P 1'
#
loop_
_entity.id
_entity.type
_entity.pdbx_description
1 polymer ?
#
loop_
_entity_poly.entity_id
_entity_poly.type
_entity_poly.pdbx_seq_one_letter_code
_entity_poly.pdbx_strand_id
1 'polypeptide(L)'
;YVRSVLSRPDGSIWVGSSLGLNRISDDKVEAIKPAFDQDPLSILSLAEDQQGNVWVGTYTSGLMRVIDKKIYPVINRDYGLASNEIRALLFDNEQRLWVGSAAGLTRIEPDGSLTQYTTKQGLPGDFIMALALDSHGNIWVGTGVGVAMFNSALGEFKGQAFPKQFNAEYAFGFYAQQNFMWMTTDRGLIRFNIITGDIAMLGREQGLPVDKLFQLVAQGDSFWLSSNRGIIQVKQQQVNDFLDDPINAKSQKLQYQLYDEGDGMLSAQANGGSNPAATLHNDGSIWFATSQGASTVVPERIKQATQISLPTVIENLYVDGKNTPLLYAEEVLLLPPSTSRLSFHYAGLSFIMPQRLNFQTKLLGYNNEWVNRQRLTITEYTNLAPGKYTFMVRAGYPNGQWQDNYKTVNFVIQSYFWQKTSFKLVMFFTLLLLAYALYQYRLYHYKKIEKELMIRVEQQTRDLQQQTDAFAHQATHDQLTDLPNRRAFDSWLAVNFSDFKQQALPLAIAIMDIDHFKRINDGWSHIIGDRVICVVAHLLGQCGESDASQVARWGGEEFTLLFPNKTAQQAAQLCEQLRVEIANYDFSNIASGLSVTVSFGVADSLNVNDYDRLLAQADQALYKAKSNGRNRVEITFSDTF
;
A
#
# COMPACT_ATOMS: atom_id res chain seq x y z
N TYR A 1 -35.68 -42.35 26.70
CA TYR A 1 -35.43 -42.70 25.30
C TYR A 1 -36.75 -42.97 24.57
N VAL A 2 -37.27 -41.98 23.84
CA VAL A 2 -38.50 -42.10 23.05
C VAL A 2 -38.16 -42.56 21.64
N ARG A 3 -38.96 -43.46 21.06
CA ARG A 3 -38.69 -44.07 19.74
C ARG A 3 -39.77 -43.76 18.71
N SER A 4 -41.01 -43.61 19.15
CA SER A 4 -42.14 -43.30 18.28
C SER A 4 -43.11 -42.32 18.94
N VAL A 5 -43.76 -41.51 18.10
CA VAL A 5 -44.77 -40.52 18.51
C VAL A 5 -45.92 -40.52 17.52
N LEU A 6 -47.15 -40.77 18.00
CA LEU A 6 -48.35 -40.85 17.18
C LEU A 6 -49.36 -39.80 17.62
N SER A 7 -49.74 -38.92 16.69
CA SER A 7 -50.85 -37.99 16.86
C SER A 7 -52.18 -38.71 16.66
N ARG A 8 -53.17 -38.37 17.49
CA ARG A 8 -54.50 -38.96 17.45
C ARG A 8 -55.58 -37.93 17.15
N PRO A 9 -56.70 -38.33 16.51
CA PRO A 9 -57.86 -37.47 16.28
C PRO A 9 -58.50 -36.93 17.57
N ASP A 10 -58.39 -37.67 18.68
CA ASP A 10 -58.92 -37.28 19.99
C ASP A 10 -58.10 -36.17 20.70
N GLY A 11 -57.08 -35.62 20.04
CA GLY A 11 -56.19 -34.60 20.60
C GLY A 11 -55.08 -35.17 21.49
N SER A 12 -54.99 -36.50 21.65
CA SER A 12 -53.90 -37.10 22.42
C SER A 12 -52.65 -37.37 21.58
N ILE A 13 -51.49 -37.39 22.24
CA ILE A 13 -50.22 -37.84 21.67
C ILE A 13 -49.79 -39.12 22.36
N TRP A 14 -49.54 -40.17 21.58
CA TRP A 14 -49.04 -41.44 22.10
C TRP A 14 -47.54 -41.53 21.88
N VAL A 15 -46.81 -41.84 22.95
CA VAL A 15 -45.36 -41.82 23.01
C VAL A 15 -44.85 -43.22 23.35
N GLY A 16 -44.25 -43.87 22.36
CA GLY A 16 -43.57 -45.14 22.52
C GLY A 16 -42.12 -44.94 22.96
N SER A 17 -41.72 -45.61 24.03
CA SER A 17 -40.38 -45.49 24.59
C SER A 17 -39.78 -46.86 24.92
N SER A 18 -38.49 -46.88 25.28
CA SER A 18 -37.86 -48.09 25.85
C SER A 18 -38.47 -48.56 27.17
N LEU A 19 -39.36 -47.77 27.78
CA LEU A 19 -39.98 -48.03 29.10
C LEU A 19 -41.49 -48.23 29.01
N GLY A 20 -42.06 -48.38 27.81
CA GLY A 20 -43.50 -48.54 27.63
C GLY A 20 -44.14 -47.45 26.79
N LEU A 21 -45.47 -47.48 26.80
CA LEU A 21 -46.36 -46.60 26.05
C LEU A 21 -47.01 -45.58 26.98
N ASN A 22 -46.95 -44.32 26.61
CA ASN A 22 -47.60 -43.23 27.35
C ASN A 22 -48.57 -42.50 26.44
N ARG A 23 -49.71 -42.09 26.98
CA ARG A 23 -50.67 -41.20 26.35
C ARG A 23 -50.58 -39.83 27.00
N ILE A 24 -50.42 -38.79 26.20
CA ILE A 24 -50.39 -37.39 26.63
C ILE A 24 -51.69 -36.73 26.17
N SER A 25 -52.44 -36.12 27.09
CA SER A 25 -53.71 -35.41 26.84
C SER A 25 -53.89 -34.33 27.89
N ASP A 26 -54.23 -33.10 27.50
CA ASP A 26 -54.45 -31.96 28.42
C ASP A 26 -53.30 -31.78 29.43
N ASP A 27 -52.05 -31.82 28.94
CA ASP A 27 -50.81 -31.76 29.73
C ASP A 27 -50.63 -32.87 30.79
N LYS A 28 -51.47 -33.91 30.77
CA LYS A 28 -51.33 -35.10 31.62
C LYS A 28 -50.69 -36.24 30.86
N VAL A 29 -49.80 -36.96 31.55
CA VAL A 29 -49.16 -38.17 31.03
C VAL A 29 -49.77 -39.39 31.74
N GLU A 30 -50.36 -40.29 30.97
CA GLU A 30 -50.95 -41.55 31.42
C GLU A 30 -50.14 -42.73 30.85
N ALA A 31 -49.60 -43.58 31.71
CA ALA A 31 -48.92 -44.80 31.29
C ALA A 31 -49.94 -45.89 30.92
N ILE A 32 -49.83 -46.44 29.71
CA ILE A 32 -50.68 -47.53 29.23
C ILE A 32 -49.97 -48.86 29.52
N LYS A 33 -50.56 -49.64 30.43
CA LYS A 33 -49.94 -50.86 30.94
C LYS A 33 -50.28 -52.10 30.09
N PRO A 34 -49.38 -53.10 30.03
CA PRO A 34 -49.74 -54.42 29.55
C PRO A 34 -50.90 -55.04 30.34
N ALA A 35 -51.72 -55.85 29.67
CA ALA A 35 -52.80 -56.61 30.31
C ALA A 35 -52.32 -57.86 31.07
N PHE A 36 -51.01 -58.07 31.12
CA PHE A 36 -50.32 -59.24 31.68
C PHE A 36 -49.15 -58.77 32.55
N ASP A 37 -48.75 -59.59 33.53
CA ASP A 37 -47.62 -59.29 34.40
C ASP A 37 -46.29 -59.53 33.67
N GLN A 38 -45.72 -58.46 33.11
CA GLN A 38 -44.39 -58.43 32.52
C GLN A 38 -43.71 -57.08 32.75
N ASP A 39 -42.39 -57.08 32.59
CA ASP A 39 -41.59 -55.86 32.48
C ASP A 39 -42.15 -54.89 31.43
N PRO A 40 -41.90 -53.57 31.58
CA PRO A 40 -42.35 -52.58 30.61
C PRO A 40 -41.88 -52.93 29.19
N LEU A 41 -42.84 -52.95 28.26
CA LEU A 41 -42.58 -53.25 26.85
C LEU A 41 -41.73 -52.14 26.21
N SER A 42 -40.63 -52.50 25.55
CA SER A 42 -39.87 -51.55 24.73
C SER A 42 -40.62 -51.32 23.42
N ILE A 43 -41.24 -50.14 23.28
CA ILE A 43 -42.09 -49.78 22.15
C ILE A 43 -41.25 -49.14 21.05
N LEU A 44 -41.42 -49.65 19.83
CA LEU A 44 -40.67 -49.22 18.64
C LEU A 44 -41.55 -48.50 17.63
N SER A 45 -42.79 -48.94 17.42
CA SER A 45 -43.65 -48.39 16.39
C SER A 45 -45.09 -48.31 16.84
N LEU A 46 -45.82 -47.37 16.26
CA LEU A 46 -47.22 -47.11 16.55
C LEU A 46 -47.96 -46.89 15.23
N ALA A 47 -49.16 -47.44 15.12
CA ALA A 47 -50.09 -47.15 14.03
C ALA A 47 -51.51 -47.10 14.58
N GLU A 48 -52.40 -46.45 13.84
CA GLU A 48 -53.83 -46.41 14.11
C GLU A 48 -54.57 -47.09 12.95
N ASP A 49 -55.54 -47.95 13.28
CA ASP A 49 -56.47 -48.49 12.28
C ASP A 49 -57.67 -47.56 12.05
N GLN A 50 -58.50 -47.83 11.04
CA GLN A 50 -59.67 -47.01 10.75
C GLN A 50 -60.74 -46.99 11.86
N GLN A 51 -60.70 -47.94 12.80
CA GLN A 51 -61.60 -47.99 13.95
C GLN A 51 -61.06 -47.17 15.14
N GLY A 52 -59.86 -46.60 14.99
CA GLY A 52 -59.20 -45.84 16.03
C GLY A 52 -58.48 -46.70 17.05
N ASN A 53 -58.24 -47.99 16.82
CA ASN A 53 -57.40 -48.78 17.73
C ASN A 53 -55.92 -48.48 17.49
N VAL A 54 -55.15 -48.45 18.57
CA VAL A 54 -53.70 -48.26 18.50
C VAL A 54 -52.99 -49.61 18.43
N TRP A 55 -52.21 -49.80 17.39
CA TRP A 55 -51.35 -50.95 17.17
C TRP A 55 -49.92 -50.60 17.56
N VAL A 56 -49.25 -51.56 18.18
CA VAL A 56 -47.99 -51.35 18.88
C VAL A 56 -46.98 -52.41 18.46
N GLY A 57 -45.86 -51.97 17.87
CA GLY A 57 -44.72 -52.82 17.60
C GLY A 57 -43.72 -52.74 18.74
N THR A 58 -43.23 -53.90 19.17
CA THR A 58 -42.30 -54.00 20.31
C THR A 58 -40.92 -54.48 19.88
N TYR A 59 -39.93 -54.38 20.79
CA TYR A 59 -38.57 -54.86 20.53
C TYR A 59 -38.46 -56.39 20.62
N THR A 60 -39.19 -57.03 21.55
CA THR A 60 -39.02 -58.46 21.88
C THR A 60 -40.29 -59.28 21.85
N SER A 61 -41.46 -58.66 21.85
CA SER A 61 -42.74 -59.36 22.07
C SER A 61 -43.65 -59.39 20.84
N GLY A 62 -43.18 -58.90 19.70
CA GLY A 62 -43.96 -58.86 18.46
C GLY A 62 -45.04 -57.78 18.46
N LEU A 63 -46.16 -58.09 17.79
CA LEU A 63 -47.24 -57.17 17.51
C LEU A 63 -48.28 -57.21 18.62
N MET A 64 -48.64 -56.03 19.09
CA MET A 64 -49.56 -55.81 20.18
C MET A 64 -50.65 -54.82 19.75
N ARG A 65 -51.77 -54.80 20.47
CA ARG A 65 -52.88 -53.87 20.26
C ARG A 65 -53.36 -53.30 21.58
N VAL A 66 -53.76 -52.04 21.56
CA VAL A 66 -54.35 -51.38 22.73
C VAL A 66 -55.86 -51.49 22.66
N ILE A 67 -56.44 -52.05 23.72
CA ILE A 67 -57.88 -52.22 23.92
C ILE A 67 -58.19 -51.76 25.34
N ASP A 68 -59.17 -50.90 25.54
CA ASP A 68 -59.59 -50.39 26.86
C ASP A 68 -58.39 -49.91 27.72
N LYS A 69 -57.49 -49.14 27.11
CA LYS A 69 -56.26 -48.60 27.74
C LYS A 69 -55.31 -49.67 28.30
N LYS A 70 -55.35 -50.89 27.77
CA LYS A 70 -54.38 -51.95 28.08
C LYS A 70 -53.78 -52.53 26.82
N ILE A 71 -52.53 -52.97 26.90
CA ILE A 71 -51.80 -53.57 25.78
C ILE A 71 -51.99 -55.09 25.81
N TYR A 72 -52.49 -55.65 24.72
CA TYR A 72 -52.71 -57.09 24.54
C TYR A 72 -51.84 -57.64 23.40
N PRO A 73 -51.34 -58.89 23.51
CA PRO A 73 -50.64 -59.55 22.42
C PRO A 73 -51.59 -59.85 21.26
N VAL A 74 -51.10 -59.63 20.04
CA VAL A 74 -51.80 -60.05 18.82
C VAL A 74 -51.09 -61.24 18.20
N ILE A 75 -49.81 -61.08 17.85
CA ILE A 75 -49.05 -62.12 17.16
C ILE A 75 -47.55 -61.88 17.36
N ASN A 76 -46.77 -62.97 17.41
CA ASN A 76 -45.32 -62.94 17.54
C ASN A 76 -44.67 -63.89 16.50
N ARG A 77 -43.36 -64.05 16.58
CA ARG A 77 -42.59 -64.93 15.69
C ARG A 77 -43.04 -66.39 15.73
N ASP A 78 -43.39 -66.91 16.90
CA ASP A 78 -43.82 -68.30 17.08
C ASP A 78 -45.15 -68.59 16.36
N TYR A 79 -45.92 -67.54 16.07
CA TYR A 79 -47.21 -67.61 15.39
C TYR A 79 -47.20 -67.04 13.96
N GLY A 80 -46.02 -66.75 13.38
CA GLY A 80 -45.89 -66.46 11.95
C GLY A 80 -45.35 -65.06 11.58
N LEU A 81 -44.97 -64.21 12.55
CA LEU A 81 -44.18 -63.02 12.22
C LEU A 81 -42.74 -63.37 11.81
N ALA A 82 -42.14 -62.57 10.93
CA ALA A 82 -40.73 -62.73 10.55
C ALA A 82 -39.77 -62.49 11.72
N SER A 83 -40.05 -61.50 12.58
CA SER A 83 -39.30 -61.20 13.81
C SER A 83 -40.21 -60.51 14.83
N ASN A 84 -39.84 -60.62 16.11
CA ASN A 84 -40.50 -59.90 17.21
C ASN A 84 -40.09 -58.43 17.29
N GLU A 85 -38.98 -58.03 16.64
CA GLU A 85 -38.52 -56.65 16.61
C GLU A 85 -39.24 -55.89 15.50
N ILE A 86 -40.36 -55.25 15.83
CA ILE A 86 -41.24 -54.56 14.88
C ILE A 86 -40.95 -53.07 14.87
N ARG A 87 -40.42 -52.54 13.77
CA ARG A 87 -39.96 -51.15 13.66
C ARG A 87 -40.89 -50.22 12.90
N ALA A 88 -41.81 -50.77 12.12
CA ALA A 88 -42.76 -50.00 11.35
C ALA A 88 -44.09 -50.75 11.25
N LEU A 89 -45.18 -49.99 11.32
CA LEU A 89 -46.55 -50.47 11.15
C LEU A 89 -47.26 -49.53 10.20
N LEU A 90 -48.02 -50.07 9.26
CA LEU A 90 -48.78 -49.29 8.30
C LEU A 90 -50.05 -50.05 7.91
N PHE A 91 -51.20 -49.40 8.01
CA PHE A 91 -52.42 -49.86 7.36
C PHE A 91 -52.49 -49.29 5.96
N ASP A 92 -52.82 -50.13 4.97
CA ASP A 92 -53.09 -49.67 3.62
C ASP A 92 -54.58 -49.36 3.38
N ASN A 93 -54.91 -48.94 2.16
CA ASN A 93 -56.27 -48.57 1.77
C ASN A 93 -57.27 -49.74 1.85
N GLU A 94 -56.80 -50.99 1.82
CA GLU A 94 -57.62 -52.20 1.90
C GLU A 94 -57.69 -52.75 3.33
N GLN A 95 -57.20 -51.99 4.33
CA GLN A 95 -57.13 -52.40 5.74
C GLN A 95 -56.22 -53.59 6.00
N ARG A 96 -55.26 -53.85 5.11
CA ARG A 96 -54.19 -54.82 5.36
C ARG A 96 -53.13 -54.17 6.23
N LEU A 97 -52.65 -54.89 7.24
CA LEU A 97 -51.60 -54.42 8.12
C LEU A 97 -50.23 -54.89 7.61
N TRP A 98 -49.37 -53.93 7.30
CA TRP A 98 -47.99 -54.15 6.95
C TRP A 98 -47.10 -53.98 8.19
N VAL A 99 -46.36 -55.05 8.51
CA VAL A 99 -45.51 -55.17 9.70
C VAL A 99 -44.06 -55.27 9.28
N GLY A 100 -43.34 -54.16 9.39
CA GLY A 100 -41.91 -54.09 9.13
C GLY A 100 -41.10 -54.54 10.34
N SER A 101 -40.31 -55.59 10.18
CA SER A 101 -39.51 -56.18 11.27
C SER A 101 -38.01 -56.19 10.95
N ALA A 102 -37.19 -56.58 11.93
CA ALA A 102 -35.75 -56.76 11.73
C ALA A 102 -35.37 -57.90 10.76
N ALA A 103 -36.31 -58.77 10.36
CA ALA A 103 -36.04 -59.95 9.53
C ALA A 103 -37.02 -60.10 8.33
N GLY A 104 -37.67 -59.01 7.93
CA GLY A 104 -38.53 -58.95 6.77
C GLY A 104 -39.82 -58.18 7.01
N LEU A 105 -40.64 -58.12 5.96
CA LEU A 105 -41.95 -57.49 5.96
C LEU A 105 -43.03 -58.56 6.00
N THR A 106 -44.02 -58.42 6.89
CA THR A 106 -45.18 -59.31 6.94
C THR A 106 -46.43 -58.51 6.60
N ARG A 107 -47.22 -58.96 5.63
CA ARG A 107 -48.55 -58.43 5.35
C ARG A 107 -49.58 -59.33 6.01
N ILE A 108 -50.47 -58.72 6.80
CA ILE A 108 -51.56 -59.37 7.50
C ILE A 108 -52.86 -58.92 6.86
N GLU A 109 -53.61 -59.87 6.32
CA GLU A 109 -54.93 -59.62 5.76
C GLU A 109 -55.98 -59.43 6.87
N PRO A 110 -57.14 -58.81 6.58
CA PRO A 110 -58.22 -58.66 7.56
C PRO A 110 -58.74 -59.97 8.15
N ASP A 111 -58.61 -61.09 7.42
CA ASP A 111 -58.97 -62.43 7.88
C ASP A 111 -57.89 -63.10 8.75
N GLY A 112 -56.74 -62.43 8.94
CA GLY A 112 -55.60 -62.89 9.72
C GLY A 112 -54.58 -63.71 8.93
N SER A 113 -54.78 -63.95 7.63
CA SER A 113 -53.79 -64.63 6.80
C SER A 113 -52.52 -63.79 6.62
N LEU A 114 -51.37 -64.46 6.51
CA LEU A 114 -50.05 -63.83 6.57
C LEU A 114 -49.27 -64.11 5.28
N THR A 115 -48.66 -63.06 4.72
CA THR A 115 -47.67 -63.18 3.63
C THR A 115 -46.36 -62.54 4.07
N GLN A 116 -45.25 -63.25 3.89
CA GLN A 116 -43.91 -62.75 4.24
C GLN A 116 -43.11 -62.37 3.01
N TYR A 117 -42.38 -61.26 3.12
CA TYR A 117 -41.49 -60.74 2.10
C TYR A 117 -40.10 -60.51 2.69
N THR A 118 -39.10 -61.05 2.01
CA THR A 118 -37.68 -60.94 2.30
C THR A 118 -36.92 -60.56 1.03
N THR A 119 -35.60 -60.53 1.07
CA THR A 119 -34.73 -60.43 -0.12
C THR A 119 -35.06 -61.46 -1.20
N LYS A 120 -35.57 -62.64 -0.82
CA LYS A 120 -36.04 -63.67 -1.78
C LYS A 120 -37.28 -63.27 -2.57
N GLN A 121 -38.06 -62.30 -2.08
CA GLN A 121 -39.27 -61.80 -2.71
C GLN A 121 -39.08 -60.38 -3.31
N GLY A 122 -37.85 -59.89 -3.41
CA GLY A 122 -37.53 -58.64 -4.10
C GLY A 122 -37.31 -57.43 -3.18
N LEU A 123 -37.27 -57.60 -1.86
CA LEU A 123 -36.79 -56.54 -0.97
C LEU A 123 -35.26 -56.34 -1.14
N PRO A 124 -34.74 -55.11 -1.05
CA PRO A 124 -33.29 -54.88 -1.09
C PRO A 124 -32.59 -55.36 0.19
N GLY A 125 -33.31 -55.39 1.32
CA GLY A 125 -32.82 -55.90 2.59
C GLY A 125 -33.95 -56.34 3.52
N ASP A 126 -33.64 -57.24 4.44
CA ASP A 126 -34.63 -57.81 5.37
C ASP A 126 -34.87 -56.92 6.60
N PHE A 127 -33.93 -56.02 6.93
CA PHE A 127 -34.07 -55.12 8.08
C PHE A 127 -34.96 -53.93 7.72
N ILE A 128 -36.24 -53.99 8.06
CA ILE A 128 -37.23 -52.94 7.74
C ILE A 128 -37.22 -51.86 8.81
N MET A 129 -37.18 -50.60 8.39
CA MET A 129 -37.01 -49.44 9.26
C MET A 129 -38.19 -48.48 9.22
N ALA A 130 -38.82 -48.35 8.05
CA ALA A 130 -39.95 -47.44 7.84
C ALA A 130 -40.87 -47.96 6.74
N LEU A 131 -42.15 -47.60 6.85
CA LEU A 131 -43.18 -47.89 5.86
C LEU A 131 -43.95 -46.60 5.58
N ALA A 132 -44.38 -46.40 4.34
CA ALA A 132 -45.33 -45.35 3.99
C ALA A 132 -46.21 -45.75 2.82
N LEU A 133 -47.42 -45.19 2.79
CA LEU A 133 -48.34 -45.30 1.68
C LEU A 133 -48.21 -44.04 0.80
N ASP A 134 -48.08 -44.21 -0.51
CA ASP A 134 -48.12 -43.08 -1.43
C ASP A 134 -49.54 -42.76 -1.94
N SER A 135 -49.67 -41.68 -2.72
CA SER A 135 -50.93 -41.21 -3.29
C SER A 135 -51.57 -42.16 -4.29
N HIS A 136 -50.82 -43.14 -4.81
CA HIS A 136 -51.29 -44.14 -5.77
C HIS A 136 -51.58 -45.48 -5.09
N GLY A 137 -51.45 -45.55 -3.76
CA GLY A 137 -51.68 -46.76 -2.98
C GLY A 137 -50.51 -47.73 -2.96
N ASN A 138 -49.32 -47.35 -3.43
CA ASN A 138 -48.12 -48.19 -3.33
C ASN A 138 -47.51 -48.10 -1.92
N ILE A 139 -46.89 -49.19 -1.49
CA ILE A 139 -46.22 -49.26 -0.20
C ILE A 139 -44.72 -49.06 -0.40
N TRP A 140 -44.21 -48.01 0.23
CA TRP A 140 -42.79 -47.70 0.28
C TRP A 140 -42.16 -48.34 1.51
N VAL A 141 -41.07 -49.06 1.30
CA VAL A 141 -40.39 -49.87 2.30
C VAL A 141 -38.94 -49.40 2.41
N GLY A 142 -38.62 -48.79 3.55
CA GLY A 142 -37.27 -48.37 3.89
C GLY A 142 -36.55 -49.51 4.60
N THR A 143 -35.40 -49.91 4.07
CA THR A 143 -34.59 -51.00 4.61
C THR A 143 -33.24 -50.48 5.12
N GLY A 144 -32.47 -51.35 5.77
CA GLY A 144 -31.08 -51.08 6.11
C GLY A 144 -30.12 -50.96 4.91
N VAL A 145 -30.55 -51.27 3.69
CA VAL A 145 -29.71 -51.30 2.47
C VAL A 145 -30.47 -50.85 1.21
N GLY A 146 -31.29 -49.80 1.34
CA GLY A 146 -32.02 -49.17 0.23
C GLY A 146 -33.53 -49.16 0.43
N VAL A 147 -34.27 -48.91 -0.66
CA VAL A 147 -35.73 -48.75 -0.65
C VAL A 147 -36.39 -49.69 -1.65
N ALA A 148 -37.57 -50.20 -1.32
CA ALA A 148 -38.44 -50.88 -2.26
C ALA A 148 -39.81 -50.19 -2.32
N MET A 149 -40.45 -50.28 -3.47
CA MET A 149 -41.84 -49.90 -3.65
C MET A 149 -42.63 -51.17 -4.02
N PHE A 150 -43.63 -51.52 -3.21
CA PHE A 150 -44.61 -52.55 -3.54
C PHE A 150 -45.73 -51.92 -4.36
N ASN A 151 -45.85 -52.35 -5.62
CA ASN A 151 -46.95 -51.93 -6.46
C ASN A 151 -48.19 -52.75 -6.09
N SER A 152 -49.15 -52.11 -5.42
CA SER A 152 -50.35 -52.79 -4.92
C SER A 152 -51.24 -53.36 -6.05
N ALA A 153 -51.20 -52.78 -7.26
CA ALA A 153 -51.96 -53.27 -8.40
C ALA A 153 -51.32 -54.51 -9.06
N LEU A 154 -49.99 -54.60 -9.06
CA LEU A 154 -49.25 -55.72 -9.66
C LEU A 154 -48.91 -56.83 -8.64
N GLY A 155 -48.91 -56.51 -7.34
CA GLY A 155 -48.53 -57.44 -6.29
C GLY A 155 -47.03 -57.72 -6.22
N GLU A 156 -46.18 -56.82 -6.74
CA GLU A 156 -44.74 -57.04 -6.91
C GLU A 156 -43.90 -55.90 -6.31
N PHE A 157 -42.68 -56.23 -5.89
CA PHE A 157 -41.69 -55.25 -5.47
C PHE A 157 -40.88 -54.73 -6.65
N LYS A 158 -40.73 -53.41 -6.70
CA LYS A 158 -39.71 -52.72 -7.48
C LYS A 158 -38.67 -52.16 -6.53
N GLY A 159 -37.49 -52.76 -6.52
CA GLY A 159 -36.34 -52.23 -5.80
C GLY A 159 -35.90 -50.89 -6.40
N GLN A 160 -35.70 -49.90 -5.53
CA GLN A 160 -35.21 -48.57 -5.90
C GLN A 160 -33.86 -48.36 -5.21
N ALA A 161 -32.79 -48.72 -5.91
CA ALA A 161 -31.44 -48.41 -5.43
C ALA A 161 -31.20 -46.90 -5.54
N PHE A 162 -30.60 -46.31 -4.51
CA PHE A 162 -30.13 -44.93 -4.59
C PHE A 162 -28.97 -44.84 -5.59
N PRO A 163 -28.89 -43.78 -6.41
CA PRO A 163 -27.73 -43.51 -7.24
C PRO A 163 -26.44 -43.55 -6.42
N LYS A 164 -25.41 -44.25 -6.92
CA LYS A 164 -24.13 -44.45 -6.20
C LYS A 164 -23.49 -43.14 -5.73
N GLN A 165 -23.66 -42.06 -6.50
CA GLN A 165 -23.15 -40.73 -6.17
C GLN A 165 -23.75 -40.12 -4.88
N PHE A 166 -24.93 -40.57 -4.46
CA PHE A 166 -25.55 -40.10 -3.21
C PHE A 166 -24.91 -40.74 -1.98
N ASN A 167 -24.26 -41.90 -2.15
CA ASN A 167 -23.63 -42.68 -1.08
C ASN A 167 -24.56 -42.95 0.12
N ALA A 168 -25.87 -42.94 -0.14
CA ALA A 168 -26.94 -43.18 0.82
C ALA A 168 -27.30 -44.66 0.79
N GLU A 169 -27.53 -45.24 1.97
CA GLU A 169 -27.86 -46.65 2.14
C GLU A 169 -29.18 -46.81 2.90
N TYR A 170 -29.43 -45.98 3.90
CA TYR A 170 -30.56 -46.14 4.82
C TYR A 170 -31.68 -45.16 4.48
N ALA A 171 -32.93 -45.62 4.50
CA ALA A 171 -34.11 -44.76 4.51
C ALA A 171 -34.81 -44.89 5.87
N PHE A 172 -34.67 -43.85 6.70
CA PHE A 172 -35.17 -43.85 8.08
C PHE A 172 -36.64 -43.45 8.19
N GLY A 173 -37.14 -42.67 7.24
CA GLY A 173 -38.45 -42.04 7.29
C GLY A 173 -38.90 -41.58 5.91
N PHE A 174 -40.23 -41.52 5.75
CA PHE A 174 -40.88 -41.18 4.51
C PHE A 174 -41.90 -40.06 4.73
N TYR A 175 -42.11 -39.25 3.71
CA TYR A 175 -43.19 -38.28 3.64
C TYR A 175 -43.76 -38.23 2.23
N ALA A 176 -45.02 -38.63 2.08
CA ALA A 176 -45.73 -38.61 0.81
C ALA A 176 -46.31 -37.21 0.54
N GLN A 177 -46.05 -36.65 -0.64
CA GLN A 177 -46.57 -35.35 -1.06
C GLN A 177 -47.00 -35.40 -2.52
N GLN A 178 -48.30 -35.56 -2.79
CA GLN A 178 -48.86 -35.65 -4.14
C GLN A 178 -48.10 -36.65 -5.02
N ASN A 179 -47.25 -36.17 -5.95
CA ASN A 179 -46.48 -36.99 -6.88
C ASN A 179 -45.06 -37.30 -6.40
N PHE A 180 -44.69 -36.85 -5.21
CA PHE A 180 -43.35 -37.03 -4.66
C PHE A 180 -43.37 -37.90 -3.41
N MET A 181 -42.38 -38.79 -3.34
CA MET A 181 -42.00 -39.47 -2.11
C MET A 181 -40.70 -38.86 -1.59
N TRP A 182 -40.76 -38.26 -0.41
CA TRP A 182 -39.59 -37.74 0.28
C TRP A 182 -39.04 -38.79 1.24
N MET A 183 -37.73 -38.90 1.30
CA MET A 183 -37.00 -39.91 2.08
C MET A 183 -35.89 -39.26 2.88
N THR A 184 -35.96 -39.40 4.20
CA THR A 184 -34.85 -39.01 5.08
C THR A 184 -33.86 -40.15 5.22
N THR A 185 -32.58 -39.89 4.94
CA THR A 185 -31.53 -40.91 4.82
C THR A 185 -30.35 -40.66 5.75
N ASP A 186 -29.35 -41.55 5.68
CA ASP A 186 -28.08 -41.36 6.37
C ASP A 186 -27.17 -40.30 5.74
N ARG A 187 -27.56 -39.74 4.58
CA ARG A 187 -26.80 -38.74 3.83
C ARG A 187 -27.54 -37.44 3.51
N GLY A 188 -28.84 -37.37 3.78
CA GLY A 188 -29.60 -36.15 3.63
C GLY A 188 -31.07 -36.44 3.31
N LEU A 189 -31.66 -35.57 2.50
CA LEU A 189 -33.04 -35.66 2.08
C LEU A 189 -33.09 -36.01 0.59
N ILE A 190 -33.80 -37.08 0.25
CA ILE A 190 -34.03 -37.51 -1.13
C ILE A 190 -35.48 -37.24 -1.51
N ARG A 191 -35.71 -36.70 -2.71
CA ARG A 191 -37.03 -36.54 -3.33
C ARG A 191 -37.10 -37.47 -4.54
N PHE A 192 -38.12 -38.31 -4.57
CA PHE A 192 -38.41 -39.20 -5.70
C PHE A 192 -39.73 -38.82 -6.34
N ASN A 193 -39.74 -38.65 -7.66
CA ASN A 193 -40.95 -38.42 -8.43
C ASN A 193 -41.59 -39.77 -8.78
N ILE A 194 -42.77 -40.02 -8.24
CA ILE A 194 -43.49 -41.30 -8.38
C ILE A 194 -43.90 -41.55 -9.83
N ILE A 195 -44.13 -40.49 -10.61
CA ILE A 195 -44.58 -40.59 -12.01
C ILE A 195 -43.40 -40.78 -12.95
N THR A 196 -42.37 -39.93 -12.87
CA THR A 196 -41.25 -39.95 -13.82
C THR A 196 -40.14 -40.91 -13.41
N GLY A 197 -40.05 -41.25 -12.11
CA GLY A 197 -38.93 -42.00 -11.53
C GLY A 197 -37.70 -41.15 -11.24
N ASP A 198 -37.76 -39.83 -11.46
CA ASP A 198 -36.64 -38.94 -11.22
C ASP A 198 -36.31 -38.85 -9.73
N ILE A 199 -35.02 -38.79 -9.42
CA ILE A 199 -34.51 -38.74 -8.05
C ILE A 199 -33.52 -37.60 -7.88
N ALA A 200 -33.72 -36.80 -6.84
CA ALA A 200 -32.86 -35.69 -6.47
C ALA A 200 -32.54 -35.74 -4.98
N MET A 201 -31.40 -35.16 -4.58
CA MET A 201 -30.92 -35.19 -3.21
C MET A 201 -30.45 -33.82 -2.74
N LEU A 202 -30.82 -33.48 -1.51
CA LEU A 202 -30.27 -32.38 -0.75
C LEU A 202 -29.37 -32.96 0.35
N GLY A 203 -28.08 -32.63 0.32
CA GLY A 203 -27.06 -33.07 1.27
C GLY A 203 -26.22 -31.91 1.81
N ARG A 204 -25.08 -32.25 2.45
CA ARG A 204 -24.12 -31.24 2.95
C ARG A 204 -23.56 -30.35 1.86
N GLU A 205 -23.39 -30.86 0.64
CA GLU A 205 -22.88 -30.09 -0.49
C GLU A 205 -23.76 -28.86 -0.81
N GLN A 206 -25.07 -28.96 -0.56
CA GLN A 206 -26.04 -27.88 -0.75
C GLN A 206 -26.23 -27.03 0.51
N GLY A 207 -25.59 -27.39 1.63
CA GLY A 207 -25.58 -26.61 2.88
C GLY A 207 -26.38 -27.18 4.04
N LEU A 208 -26.89 -28.42 3.96
CA LEU A 208 -27.45 -29.08 5.15
C LEU A 208 -26.39 -29.18 6.27
N PRO A 209 -26.75 -28.91 7.54
CA PRO A 209 -25.79 -28.94 8.66
C PRO A 209 -25.35 -30.36 9.06
N VAL A 210 -26.12 -31.38 8.68
CA VAL A 210 -25.95 -32.77 9.11
C VAL A 210 -26.28 -33.72 7.97
N ASP A 211 -25.72 -34.94 8.01
CA ASP A 211 -26.00 -35.99 7.03
C ASP A 211 -27.26 -36.79 7.40
N LYS A 212 -27.37 -37.23 8.66
CA LYS A 212 -28.39 -38.19 9.08
C LYS A 212 -29.70 -37.49 9.43
N LEU A 213 -30.73 -37.76 8.64
CA LEU A 213 -32.10 -37.31 8.88
C LEU A 213 -32.98 -38.53 9.20
N PHE A 214 -33.92 -38.38 10.13
CA PHE A 214 -34.73 -39.49 10.64
C PHE A 214 -36.19 -39.45 10.22
N GLN A 215 -36.80 -38.26 10.16
CA GLN A 215 -38.18 -38.06 9.75
C GLN A 215 -38.36 -36.66 9.20
N LEU A 216 -39.20 -36.53 8.17
CA LEU A 216 -39.67 -35.26 7.64
C LEU A 216 -41.12 -35.05 8.06
N VAL A 217 -41.44 -33.84 8.52
CA VAL A 217 -42.81 -33.37 8.69
C VAL A 217 -42.94 -32.03 7.97
N ALA A 218 -43.95 -31.90 7.11
CA ALA A 218 -44.28 -30.63 6.48
C ALA A 218 -45.34 -29.90 7.31
N GLN A 219 -45.12 -28.60 7.55
CA GLN A 219 -46.10 -27.74 8.21
C GLN A 219 -46.00 -26.31 7.68
N GLY A 220 -47.11 -25.79 7.16
CA GLY A 220 -47.14 -24.51 6.46
C GLY A 220 -46.19 -24.50 5.26
N ASP A 221 -45.32 -23.49 5.20
CA ASP A 221 -44.32 -23.29 4.15
C ASP A 221 -42.96 -23.95 4.44
N SER A 222 -42.87 -24.73 5.54
CA SER A 222 -41.61 -25.28 6.05
C SER A 222 -41.60 -26.81 6.05
N PHE A 223 -40.42 -27.38 5.79
CA PHE A 223 -40.09 -28.75 6.19
C PHE A 223 -39.36 -28.73 7.53
N TRP A 224 -39.73 -29.67 8.38
CA TRP A 224 -39.12 -29.95 9.67
C TRP A 224 -38.47 -31.32 9.62
N LEU A 225 -37.15 -31.36 9.79
CA LEU A 225 -36.33 -32.54 9.63
C LEU A 225 -35.70 -32.89 10.98
N SER A 226 -35.99 -34.06 11.51
CA SER A 226 -35.31 -34.53 12.72
C SER A 226 -33.96 -35.14 12.39
N SER A 227 -32.94 -34.90 13.22
CA SER A 227 -31.58 -35.40 13.00
C SER A 227 -30.90 -35.84 14.30
N ASN A 228 -29.71 -36.40 14.20
CA ASN A 228 -28.90 -36.73 15.38
C ASN A 228 -28.22 -35.50 16.02
N ARG A 229 -28.44 -34.29 15.52
CA ARG A 229 -27.91 -33.03 16.08
C ARG A 229 -28.95 -31.90 16.06
N GLY A 230 -30.21 -32.22 16.28
CA GLY A 230 -31.28 -31.26 16.45
C GLY A 230 -32.38 -31.39 15.42
N ILE A 231 -33.32 -30.45 15.46
CA ILE A 231 -34.41 -30.32 14.49
C ILE A 231 -34.06 -29.21 13.51
N ILE A 232 -34.15 -29.48 12.22
CA ILE A 232 -33.81 -28.54 11.16
C ILE A 232 -35.11 -28.06 10.51
N GLN A 233 -35.29 -26.75 10.45
CA GLN A 233 -36.37 -26.12 9.69
C GLN A 233 -35.80 -25.48 8.43
N VAL A 234 -36.40 -25.79 7.28
CA VAL A 234 -36.06 -25.24 5.97
C VAL A 234 -37.34 -24.87 5.22
N LYS A 235 -37.29 -23.86 4.35
CA LYS A 235 -38.43 -23.51 3.50
C LYS A 235 -38.64 -24.55 2.42
N GLN A 236 -39.88 -25.00 2.23
CA GLN A 236 -40.22 -25.99 1.21
C GLN A 236 -39.88 -25.50 -0.21
N GLN A 237 -40.23 -24.25 -0.52
CA GLN A 237 -39.95 -23.65 -1.82
C GLN A 237 -38.45 -23.68 -2.12
N GLN A 238 -37.62 -23.26 -1.16
CA GLN A 238 -36.17 -23.28 -1.32
C GLN A 238 -35.67 -24.69 -1.60
N VAL A 239 -36.11 -25.70 -0.84
CA VAL A 239 -35.69 -27.09 -1.08
C VAL A 239 -36.08 -27.56 -2.47
N ASN A 240 -37.29 -27.25 -2.95
CA ASN A 240 -37.70 -27.58 -4.31
C ASN A 240 -36.84 -26.88 -5.35
N ASP A 241 -36.58 -25.57 -5.22
CA ASP A 241 -35.72 -24.81 -6.12
C ASP A 241 -34.31 -25.43 -6.21
N PHE A 242 -33.74 -25.89 -5.07
CA PHE A 242 -32.45 -26.57 -5.03
C PHE A 242 -32.45 -27.90 -5.79
N LEU A 243 -33.56 -28.64 -5.78
CA LEU A 243 -33.68 -29.96 -6.38
C LEU A 243 -34.13 -29.90 -7.85
N ASP A 244 -34.85 -28.86 -8.25
CA ASP A 244 -35.34 -28.64 -9.62
C ASP A 244 -34.25 -28.03 -10.53
N ASP A 245 -33.36 -27.17 -9.98
CA ASP A 245 -32.23 -26.57 -10.71
C ASP A 245 -30.90 -26.72 -9.96
N PRO A 246 -30.32 -27.93 -9.95
CA PRO A 246 -29.10 -28.21 -9.18
C PRO A 246 -27.86 -27.46 -9.70
N ILE A 247 -27.86 -26.93 -10.92
CA ILE A 247 -26.72 -26.20 -11.49
C ILE A 247 -26.64 -24.80 -10.88
N ASN A 248 -27.73 -24.05 -10.91
CA ASN A 248 -27.77 -22.71 -10.34
C ASN A 248 -27.72 -22.75 -8.80
N ALA A 249 -28.32 -23.79 -8.22
CA ALA A 249 -28.35 -23.98 -6.77
C ALA A 249 -26.97 -24.19 -6.12
N LYS A 250 -25.96 -24.71 -6.84
CA LYS A 250 -24.59 -24.87 -6.31
C LYS A 250 -23.93 -23.55 -5.88
N SER A 251 -24.38 -22.43 -6.43
CA SER A 251 -23.87 -21.10 -6.07
C SER A 251 -24.51 -20.53 -4.79
N GLN A 252 -25.61 -21.12 -4.33
CA GLN A 252 -26.38 -20.66 -3.17
C GLN A 252 -26.22 -21.64 -2.01
N LYS A 253 -26.17 -21.11 -0.78
CA LYS A 253 -26.21 -21.94 0.44
C LYS A 253 -27.62 -22.03 0.97
N LEU A 254 -28.07 -23.25 1.26
CA LEU A 254 -29.34 -23.53 1.93
C LEU A 254 -29.43 -22.69 3.22
N GLN A 255 -30.55 -21.97 3.37
CA GLN A 255 -30.85 -21.24 4.59
C GLN A 255 -31.70 -22.13 5.48
N TYR A 256 -31.22 -22.36 6.70
CA TYR A 256 -31.90 -23.23 7.65
C TYR A 256 -31.87 -22.64 9.05
N GLN A 257 -32.81 -23.09 9.87
CA GLN A 257 -32.79 -22.90 11.31
C GLN A 257 -32.57 -24.27 11.96
N LEU A 258 -31.54 -24.40 12.79
CA LEU A 258 -31.29 -25.60 13.59
C LEU A 258 -31.74 -25.33 15.02
N TYR A 259 -32.52 -26.23 15.60
CA TYR A 259 -32.95 -26.20 16.99
C TYR A 259 -32.28 -27.33 17.77
N ASP A 260 -31.67 -27.00 18.90
CA ASP A 260 -30.96 -27.94 19.78
C ASP A 260 -31.25 -27.66 21.26
N GLU A 261 -30.40 -28.14 22.17
CA GLU A 261 -30.58 -27.92 23.61
C GLU A 261 -30.63 -26.44 23.99
N GLY A 262 -29.95 -25.56 23.25
CA GLY A 262 -29.97 -24.11 23.45
C GLY A 262 -31.33 -23.46 23.17
N ASP A 263 -32.25 -24.17 22.51
CA ASP A 263 -33.59 -23.71 22.17
C ASP A 263 -34.69 -24.33 23.06
N GLY A 264 -34.30 -25.11 24.07
CA GLY A 264 -35.22 -25.73 25.03
C GLY A 264 -35.43 -27.23 24.84
N MET A 265 -34.71 -27.88 23.92
CA MET A 265 -34.70 -29.34 23.84
C MET A 265 -33.91 -29.94 25.03
N LEU A 266 -34.38 -31.05 25.60
CA LEU A 266 -33.58 -31.81 26.57
C LEU A 266 -32.40 -32.54 25.92
N SER A 267 -32.55 -32.92 24.65
CA SER A 267 -31.48 -33.46 23.83
C SER A 267 -31.72 -33.17 22.36
N ALA A 268 -30.70 -32.72 21.66
CA ALA A 268 -30.71 -32.55 20.21
C ALA A 268 -30.64 -33.89 19.46
N GLN A 269 -30.33 -34.99 20.13
CA GLN A 269 -30.35 -36.30 19.51
C GLN A 269 -31.79 -36.79 19.31
N ALA A 270 -32.36 -36.49 18.15
CA ALA A 270 -33.60 -37.14 17.71
C ALA A 270 -33.32 -38.59 17.34
N ASN A 271 -34.36 -39.42 17.41
CA ASN A 271 -34.27 -40.85 17.14
C ASN A 271 -34.92 -41.20 15.79
N GLY A 272 -34.47 -42.30 15.19
CA GLY A 272 -35.01 -42.84 13.95
C GLY A 272 -34.85 -44.36 13.86
N GLY A 273 -35.27 -44.94 12.74
CA GLY A 273 -35.35 -46.40 12.56
C GLY A 273 -36.50 -47.06 13.34
N SER A 274 -37.47 -46.24 13.74
CA SER A 274 -38.68 -46.58 14.48
C SER A 274 -39.73 -45.59 13.99
N ASN A 275 -40.86 -46.08 13.49
CA ASN A 275 -41.82 -45.25 12.76
C ASN A 275 -43.20 -45.22 13.44
N PRO A 276 -43.85 -44.04 13.54
CA PRO A 276 -43.35 -42.70 13.19
C PRO A 276 -42.42 -42.10 14.25
N ALA A 277 -41.26 -41.56 13.84
CA ALA A 277 -40.32 -40.87 14.73
C ALA A 277 -40.68 -39.38 14.97
N ALA A 278 -41.55 -38.82 14.14
CA ALA A 278 -42.12 -37.50 14.30
C ALA A 278 -43.53 -37.46 13.71
N THR A 279 -44.39 -36.59 14.23
CA THR A 279 -45.79 -36.47 13.80
C THR A 279 -46.28 -35.02 13.89
N LEU A 280 -47.14 -34.64 12.95
CA LEU A 280 -47.90 -33.39 13.00
C LEU A 280 -49.16 -33.60 13.84
N HIS A 281 -49.38 -32.71 14.79
CA HIS A 281 -50.57 -32.74 15.62
C HIS A 281 -51.67 -31.79 15.10
N ASN A 282 -52.91 -32.03 15.52
CA ASN A 282 -54.10 -31.33 15.01
C ASN A 282 -54.11 -29.84 15.39
N ASP A 283 -53.40 -29.46 16.45
CA ASP A 283 -53.20 -28.06 16.87
C ASP A 283 -52.08 -27.34 16.07
N GLY A 284 -51.46 -28.03 15.10
CA GLY A 284 -50.35 -27.53 14.31
C GLY A 284 -48.98 -27.64 14.97
N SER A 285 -48.90 -28.22 16.18
CA SER A 285 -47.62 -28.57 16.82
C SER A 285 -46.99 -29.80 16.14
N ILE A 286 -45.66 -29.90 16.23
CA ILE A 286 -44.91 -31.03 15.69
C ILE A 286 -44.17 -31.70 16.83
N TRP A 287 -44.33 -33.00 16.95
CA TRP A 287 -43.73 -33.81 18.00
C TRP A 287 -42.62 -34.69 17.43
N PHE A 288 -41.51 -34.79 18.16
CA PHE A 288 -40.31 -35.52 17.78
C PHE A 288 -39.88 -36.49 18.87
N ALA A 289 -39.54 -37.71 18.49
CA ALA A 289 -38.89 -38.68 19.35
C ALA A 289 -37.41 -38.32 19.56
N THR A 290 -36.98 -38.19 20.82
CA THR A 290 -35.56 -37.89 21.17
C THR A 290 -35.01 -38.84 22.24
N SER A 291 -33.68 -38.82 22.40
CA SER A 291 -32.97 -39.65 23.38
C SER A 291 -33.44 -39.40 24.82
N GLN A 292 -33.86 -38.17 25.15
CA GLN A 292 -34.27 -37.76 26.50
C GLN A 292 -35.77 -37.47 26.66
N GLY A 293 -36.60 -37.77 25.67
CA GLY A 293 -38.04 -37.53 25.78
C GLY A 293 -38.71 -37.27 24.43
N ALA A 294 -39.97 -36.85 24.47
CA ALA A 294 -40.60 -36.26 23.30
C ALA A 294 -40.37 -34.74 23.34
N SER A 295 -39.92 -34.16 22.22
CA SER A 295 -39.78 -32.71 22.06
C SER A 295 -40.90 -32.21 21.16
N THR A 296 -41.47 -31.05 21.47
CA THR A 296 -42.54 -30.45 20.65
C THR A 296 -42.21 -29.01 20.28
N VAL A 297 -42.69 -28.59 19.11
CA VAL A 297 -42.61 -27.21 18.64
C VAL A 297 -43.96 -26.76 18.12
N VAL A 298 -44.33 -25.52 18.42
CA VAL A 298 -45.47 -24.83 17.81
C VAL A 298 -44.91 -23.78 16.86
N PRO A 299 -44.85 -24.04 15.54
CA PRO A 299 -44.20 -23.16 14.57
C PRO A 299 -44.69 -21.70 14.61
N GLU A 300 -46.00 -21.51 14.76
CA GLU A 300 -46.61 -20.18 14.81
C GLU A 300 -46.18 -19.39 16.06
N ARG A 301 -45.94 -20.07 17.20
CA ARG A 301 -45.41 -19.41 18.40
C ARG A 301 -44.00 -18.88 18.16
N ILE A 302 -43.14 -19.61 17.44
CA ILE A 302 -41.80 -19.14 17.09
C ILE A 302 -41.88 -17.95 16.12
N LYS A 303 -42.74 -18.02 15.09
CA LYS A 303 -42.93 -16.92 14.14
C LYS A 303 -43.41 -15.64 14.83
N GLN A 304 -44.36 -15.73 15.75
CA GLN A 304 -44.84 -14.57 16.52
C GLN A 304 -43.75 -14.04 17.46
N ALA A 305 -43.01 -14.92 18.12
CA ALA A 305 -41.93 -14.56 19.03
C ALA A 305 -40.80 -13.77 18.33
N THR A 306 -40.49 -14.10 17.06
CA THR A 306 -39.44 -13.40 16.29
C THR A 306 -39.88 -12.04 15.73
N GLN A 307 -41.17 -11.72 15.77
CA GLN A 307 -41.70 -10.39 15.42
C GLN A 307 -41.65 -9.39 16.58
N ILE A 308 -41.49 -9.87 17.82
CA ILE A 308 -41.40 -9.00 19.00
C ILE A 308 -40.14 -8.13 18.87
N SER A 309 -40.30 -6.83 19.16
CA SER A 309 -39.18 -5.91 19.11
C SER A 309 -38.18 -6.24 20.22
N LEU A 310 -36.97 -6.63 19.83
CA LEU A 310 -35.92 -6.97 20.78
C LEU A 310 -35.09 -5.73 21.12
N PRO A 311 -34.95 -5.34 22.40
CA PRO A 311 -34.06 -4.25 22.77
C PRO A 311 -32.61 -4.62 22.51
N THR A 312 -31.88 -3.77 21.78
CA THR A 312 -30.41 -3.85 21.69
C THR A 312 -29.80 -2.88 22.70
N VAL A 313 -28.70 -3.25 23.34
CA VAL A 313 -27.93 -2.39 24.25
C VAL A 313 -26.44 -2.47 23.92
N ILE A 314 -25.74 -1.36 24.09
CA ILE A 314 -24.27 -1.34 24.11
C ILE A 314 -23.91 -1.37 25.60
N GLU A 315 -23.16 -2.38 26.02
CA GLU A 315 -22.85 -2.63 27.43
C GLU A 315 -21.63 -1.81 27.87
N ASN A 316 -20.56 -1.85 27.06
CA ASN A 316 -19.31 -1.18 27.36
C ASN A 316 -18.64 -0.66 26.09
N LEU A 317 -17.91 0.44 26.24
CA LEU A 317 -16.97 0.95 25.25
C LEU A 317 -15.57 0.94 25.88
N TYR A 318 -14.64 0.22 25.27
CA TYR A 318 -13.23 0.27 25.66
C TYR A 318 -12.43 1.11 24.66
N VAL A 319 -11.71 2.09 25.20
CA VAL A 319 -10.78 2.95 24.45
C VAL A 319 -9.36 2.59 24.91
N ASP A 320 -8.54 2.05 24.02
CA ASP A 320 -7.19 1.56 24.32
C ASP A 320 -7.15 0.63 25.55
N GLY A 321 -8.17 -0.23 25.69
CA GLY A 321 -8.32 -1.19 26.79
C GLY A 321 -8.91 -0.63 28.08
N LYS A 322 -9.20 0.68 28.16
CA LYS A 322 -9.85 1.30 29.33
C LYS A 322 -11.35 1.44 29.12
N ASN A 323 -12.15 0.97 30.08
CA ASN A 323 -13.60 1.15 30.02
C ASN A 323 -13.94 2.64 30.09
N THR A 324 -14.71 3.11 29.11
CA THR A 324 -15.14 4.49 28.96
C THR A 324 -16.66 4.54 29.12
N PRO A 325 -17.19 5.36 30.05
CA PRO A 325 -18.62 5.46 30.27
C PRO A 325 -19.37 5.78 28.99
N LEU A 326 -20.44 5.03 28.74
CA LEU A 326 -21.34 5.30 27.63
C LEU A 326 -22.21 6.50 27.98
N LEU A 327 -22.17 7.53 27.14
CA LEU A 327 -23.09 8.66 27.21
C LEU A 327 -24.32 8.29 26.38
N TYR A 328 -25.44 8.03 27.05
CA TYR A 328 -26.72 7.75 26.39
C TYR A 328 -27.53 9.05 26.26
N ALA A 329 -27.27 9.81 25.20
CA ALA A 329 -28.02 10.97 24.73
C ALA A 329 -27.36 11.45 23.41
N GLU A 330 -27.83 12.54 22.80
CA GLU A 330 -27.14 13.20 21.67
C GLU A 330 -25.74 13.74 22.00
N GLU A 331 -25.22 13.48 23.20
CA GLU A 331 -23.89 13.83 23.62
C GLU A 331 -22.81 13.10 22.80
N VAL A 332 -21.77 13.85 22.47
CA VAL A 332 -20.68 13.39 21.61
C VAL A 332 -19.45 13.14 22.47
N LEU A 333 -19.01 11.88 22.52
CA LEU A 333 -17.82 11.49 23.27
C LEU A 333 -16.56 12.03 22.58
N LEU A 334 -15.78 12.86 23.28
CA LEU A 334 -14.51 13.38 22.78
C LEU A 334 -13.37 12.43 23.15
N LEU A 335 -12.70 11.88 22.13
CA LEU A 335 -11.59 10.96 22.27
C LEU A 335 -10.26 11.63 21.94
N PRO A 336 -9.18 11.30 22.67
CA PRO A 336 -7.86 11.88 22.44
C PRO A 336 -7.28 11.46 21.07
N PRO A 337 -6.38 12.26 20.48
CA PRO A 337 -5.77 11.97 19.18
C PRO A 337 -4.89 10.70 19.17
N SER A 338 -4.49 10.21 20.34
CA SER A 338 -3.72 8.96 20.51
C SER A 338 -4.57 7.69 20.51
N THR A 339 -5.89 7.80 20.32
CA THR A 339 -6.80 6.65 20.33
C THR A 339 -6.42 5.67 19.23
N SER A 340 -6.02 4.46 19.61
CA SER A 340 -5.54 3.43 18.69
C SER A 340 -6.52 2.28 18.51
N ARG A 341 -7.29 1.93 19.54
CA ARG A 341 -8.25 0.81 19.51
C ARG A 341 -9.54 1.18 20.21
N LEU A 342 -10.66 0.88 19.55
CA LEU A 342 -12.01 0.96 20.10
C LEU A 342 -12.63 -0.43 20.09
N SER A 343 -13.18 -0.86 21.22
CA SER A 343 -13.98 -2.09 21.31
C SER A 343 -15.37 -1.76 21.85
N PHE A 344 -16.39 -2.14 21.08
CA PHE A 344 -17.80 -2.00 21.45
C PHE A 344 -18.34 -3.36 21.85
N HIS A 345 -18.80 -3.48 23.09
CA HIS A 345 -19.45 -4.67 23.61
C HIS A 345 -20.95 -4.40 23.68
N TYR A 346 -21.76 -5.34 23.19
CA TYR A 346 -23.20 -5.14 23.06
C TYR A 346 -23.96 -6.44 23.23
N ALA A 347 -25.23 -6.31 23.63
CA ALA A 347 -26.13 -7.42 23.86
C ALA A 347 -27.51 -7.15 23.24
N GLY A 348 -28.17 -8.22 22.82
CA GLY A 348 -29.59 -8.22 22.50
C GLY A 348 -30.35 -8.80 23.67
N LEU A 349 -31.37 -8.10 24.16
CA LEU A 349 -32.14 -8.50 25.34
C LEU A 349 -33.36 -9.30 24.88
N SER A 350 -33.26 -10.62 24.90
CA SER A 350 -34.37 -11.51 24.58
C SER A 350 -34.42 -12.69 25.54
N PHE A 351 -35.62 -13.06 25.97
CA PHE A 351 -35.88 -14.34 26.66
C PHE A 351 -36.13 -15.49 25.68
N ILE A 352 -36.34 -15.16 24.40
CA ILE A 352 -36.53 -16.12 23.32
C ILE A 352 -35.18 -16.29 22.63
N MET A 353 -34.61 -17.50 22.64
CA MET A 353 -33.35 -17.85 21.97
C MET A 353 -32.19 -16.86 22.23
N PRO A 354 -31.90 -16.48 23.50
CA PRO A 354 -30.89 -15.45 23.82
C PRO A 354 -29.51 -15.72 23.22
N GLN A 355 -29.12 -17.00 23.16
CA GLN A 355 -27.80 -17.42 22.66
C GLN A 355 -27.69 -17.46 21.13
N ARG A 356 -28.78 -17.23 20.41
CA ARG A 356 -28.83 -17.31 18.94
C ARG A 356 -29.00 -15.96 18.25
N LEU A 357 -29.10 -14.86 18.99
CA LEU A 357 -29.25 -13.54 18.39
C LEU A 357 -28.09 -13.24 17.43
N ASN A 358 -28.43 -12.67 16.28
CA ASN A 358 -27.48 -12.16 15.32
C ASN A 358 -27.34 -10.65 15.47
N PHE A 359 -26.16 -10.13 15.17
CA PHE A 359 -25.83 -8.72 15.29
C PHE A 359 -25.37 -8.15 13.97
N GLN A 360 -25.77 -6.90 13.72
CA GLN A 360 -25.24 -6.08 12.65
C GLN A 360 -24.67 -4.79 13.21
N THR A 361 -23.53 -4.38 12.67
CA THR A 361 -22.86 -3.15 13.07
C THR A 361 -22.61 -2.24 11.87
N LYS A 362 -22.64 -0.94 12.09
CA LYS A 362 -22.35 0.09 11.09
C LYS A 362 -21.58 1.22 11.76
N LEU A 363 -20.59 1.79 11.08
CA LEU A 363 -19.77 2.90 11.61
C LEU A 363 -19.77 4.05 10.62
N LEU A 364 -20.70 4.99 10.79
CA LEU A 364 -20.75 6.21 9.99
C LEU A 364 -19.44 7.00 10.19
N GLY A 365 -18.88 7.53 9.10
CA GLY A 365 -17.55 8.15 9.08
C GLY A 365 -16.42 7.18 8.68
N TYR A 366 -16.70 5.86 8.64
CA TYR A 366 -15.78 4.84 8.13
C TYR A 366 -16.43 3.98 7.04
N ASN A 367 -17.57 3.34 7.34
CA ASN A 367 -18.36 2.55 6.39
C ASN A 367 -19.86 2.77 6.63
N ASN A 368 -20.59 3.12 5.57
CA ASN A 368 -22.01 3.43 5.60
C ASN A 368 -22.93 2.20 5.40
N GLU A 369 -22.38 0.99 5.27
CA GLU A 369 -23.16 -0.25 5.14
C GLU A 369 -23.24 -1.03 6.45
N TRP A 370 -24.32 -1.81 6.61
CA TRP A 370 -24.47 -2.74 7.72
C TRP A 370 -23.62 -4.00 7.48
N VAL A 371 -22.75 -4.32 8.44
CA VAL A 371 -21.91 -5.52 8.41
C VAL A 371 -22.49 -6.57 9.33
N ASN A 372 -22.74 -7.78 8.83
CA ASN A 372 -23.22 -8.90 9.63
C ASN A 372 -22.08 -9.46 10.51
N ARG A 373 -22.30 -9.46 11.82
CA ARG A 373 -21.38 -9.96 12.84
C ARG A 373 -21.79 -11.34 13.38
N GLN A 374 -22.85 -11.93 12.82
CA GLN A 374 -23.41 -13.20 13.29
C GLN A 374 -23.68 -13.11 14.80
N ARG A 375 -23.21 -14.07 15.59
CA ARG A 375 -23.43 -14.13 17.05
C ARG A 375 -22.38 -13.37 17.87
N LEU A 376 -21.48 -12.63 17.23
CA LEU A 376 -20.44 -11.88 17.96
C LEU A 376 -21.07 -10.69 18.68
N THR A 377 -20.79 -10.57 19.97
CA THR A 377 -21.23 -9.48 20.86
C THR A 377 -20.20 -8.35 20.97
N ILE A 378 -19.13 -8.42 20.18
CA ILE A 378 -18.00 -7.49 20.22
C ILE A 378 -17.66 -7.04 18.81
N THR A 379 -17.35 -5.75 18.64
CA THR A 379 -16.79 -5.21 17.40
C THR A 379 -15.70 -4.22 17.68
N GLU A 380 -14.58 -4.38 16.97
CA GLU A 380 -13.38 -3.58 17.18
C GLU A 380 -13.00 -2.77 15.94
N TYR A 381 -12.48 -1.58 16.18
CA TYR A 381 -11.88 -0.71 15.18
C TYR A 381 -10.50 -0.27 15.65
N THR A 382 -9.53 -0.26 14.76
CA THR A 382 -8.15 0.15 15.05
C THR A 382 -7.70 1.29 14.14
N ASN A 383 -6.91 2.20 14.69
CA ASN A 383 -6.26 3.32 13.99
C ASN A 383 -7.21 4.15 13.12
N LEU A 384 -8.41 4.45 13.64
CA LEU A 384 -9.33 5.37 12.98
C LEU A 384 -8.70 6.76 12.89
N ALA A 385 -8.87 7.40 11.73
CA ALA A 385 -8.39 8.76 11.52
C ALA A 385 -9.12 9.75 12.46
N PRO A 386 -8.54 10.93 12.73
CA PRO A 386 -9.27 12.00 13.39
C PRO A 386 -10.52 12.38 12.61
N GLY A 387 -11.67 12.44 13.27
CA GLY A 387 -12.95 12.62 12.61
C GLY A 387 -14.14 12.40 13.51
N LYS A 388 -15.34 12.63 12.96
CA LYS A 388 -16.61 12.36 13.63
C LYS A 388 -17.13 10.99 13.20
N TYR A 389 -17.57 10.20 14.16
CA TYR A 389 -18.05 8.84 13.94
C TYR A 389 -19.34 8.58 14.71
N THR A 390 -20.20 7.73 14.13
CA THR A 390 -21.36 7.18 14.82
C THR A 390 -21.33 5.67 14.68
N PHE A 391 -21.04 4.98 15.78
CA PHE A 391 -21.18 3.53 15.85
C PHE A 391 -22.66 3.20 16.02
N MET A 392 -23.16 2.23 15.26
CA MET A 392 -24.52 1.73 15.33
C MET A 392 -24.49 0.20 15.44
N VAL A 393 -25.30 -0.36 16.32
CA VAL A 393 -25.50 -1.81 16.43
C VAL A 393 -26.97 -2.15 16.55
N ARG A 394 -27.41 -3.21 15.87
CA ARG A 394 -28.74 -3.81 16.03
C ARG A 394 -28.63 -5.31 16.19
N ALA A 395 -29.53 -5.88 16.98
CA ALA A 395 -29.69 -7.31 17.11
C ALA A 395 -30.96 -7.79 16.38
N GLY A 396 -30.95 -9.05 15.96
CA GLY A 396 -32.00 -9.69 15.17
C GLY A 396 -32.13 -11.16 15.54
N TYR A 397 -33.34 -11.70 15.49
CA TYR A 397 -33.52 -13.15 15.57
C TYR A 397 -32.91 -13.83 14.34
N PRO A 398 -32.44 -15.09 14.47
CA PRO A 398 -32.01 -15.90 13.34
C PRO A 398 -33.03 -15.90 12.20
N ASN A 399 -32.57 -15.66 10.96
CA ASN A 399 -33.39 -15.69 9.74
C ASN A 399 -34.64 -14.78 9.76
N GLY A 400 -34.74 -13.89 10.75
CA GLY A 400 -35.78 -12.87 10.84
C GLY A 400 -35.45 -11.66 10.00
N GLN A 401 -36.45 -10.81 9.77
CA GLN A 401 -36.21 -9.49 9.20
C GLN A 401 -35.49 -8.61 10.23
N TRP A 402 -34.52 -7.83 9.77
CA TRP A 402 -33.85 -6.87 10.63
C TRP A 402 -34.82 -5.77 11.06
N GLN A 403 -34.83 -5.49 12.35
CA GLN A 403 -35.70 -4.48 12.95
C GLN A 403 -34.95 -3.16 13.13
N ASP A 404 -35.70 -2.06 13.34
CA ASP A 404 -35.16 -0.73 13.64
C ASP A 404 -34.97 -0.53 15.15
N ASN A 405 -34.21 -1.42 15.76
CA ASN A 405 -33.91 -1.47 17.20
C ASN A 405 -32.45 -1.11 17.51
N TYR A 406 -31.80 -0.35 16.61
CA TYR A 406 -30.39 -0.06 16.74
C TYR A 406 -30.09 0.90 17.90
N LYS A 407 -28.90 0.76 18.49
CA LYS A 407 -28.32 1.72 19.43
C LYS A 407 -27.10 2.37 18.83
N THR A 408 -26.90 3.63 19.20
CA THR A 408 -25.85 4.48 18.64
C THR A 408 -24.92 5.00 19.72
N VAL A 409 -23.65 5.20 19.36
CA VAL A 409 -22.66 5.94 20.14
C VAL A 409 -21.99 6.94 19.20
N ASN A 410 -22.13 8.23 19.52
CA ASN A 410 -21.51 9.32 18.79
C ASN A 410 -20.16 9.67 19.44
N PHE A 411 -19.10 9.71 18.66
CA PHE A 411 -17.78 10.08 19.16
C PHE A 411 -16.94 10.85 18.14
N VAL A 412 -15.98 11.62 18.62
CA VAL A 412 -15.04 12.39 17.80
C VAL A 412 -13.62 12.10 18.25
N ILE A 413 -12.80 11.60 17.33
CA ILE A 413 -11.37 11.46 17.56
C ILE A 413 -10.72 12.79 17.21
N GLN A 414 -10.13 13.45 18.22
CA GLN A 414 -9.46 14.72 18.03
C GLN A 414 -8.24 14.58 17.10
N SER A 415 -7.90 15.64 16.38
CA SER A 415 -6.66 15.69 15.60
C SER A 415 -5.48 16.11 16.48
N TYR A 416 -4.30 15.54 16.24
CA TYR A 416 -3.07 16.08 16.82
C TYR A 416 -2.86 17.54 16.42
N PHE A 417 -2.12 18.31 17.22
CA PHE A 417 -1.92 19.75 16.94
C PHE A 417 -1.33 20.00 15.55
N TRP A 418 -0.41 19.14 15.09
CA TRP A 418 0.24 19.25 13.78
C TRP A 418 -0.66 18.82 12.62
N GLN A 419 -1.73 18.08 12.89
CA GLN A 419 -2.71 17.67 11.88
C GLN A 419 -3.73 18.77 11.58
N LYS A 420 -3.91 19.74 12.48
CA LYS A 420 -4.80 20.89 12.29
C LYS A 420 -4.37 21.72 11.08
N THR A 421 -5.35 22.15 10.27
CA THR A 421 -5.11 22.99 9.08
C THR A 421 -4.39 24.28 9.42
N SER A 422 -4.69 24.89 10.58
CA SER A 422 -4.01 26.09 11.06
C SER A 422 -2.51 25.87 11.25
N PHE A 423 -2.09 24.75 11.85
CA PHE A 423 -0.67 24.43 12.01
C PHE A 423 0.03 24.20 10.67
N LYS A 424 -0.62 23.48 9.74
CA LYS A 424 -0.10 23.26 8.38
C LYS A 424 0.10 24.59 7.64
N LEU A 425 -0.85 25.53 7.78
CA LEU A 425 -0.73 26.88 7.22
C LEU A 425 0.44 27.65 7.85
N VAL A 426 0.56 27.65 9.17
CA VAL A 426 1.70 28.29 9.87
C VAL A 426 3.02 27.71 9.39
N MET A 427 3.15 26.39 9.30
CA MET A 427 4.37 25.74 8.79
C MET A 427 4.66 26.12 7.33
N PHE A 428 3.64 26.17 6.48
CA PHE A 428 3.77 26.57 5.08
C PHE A 428 4.27 28.03 4.95
N PHE A 429 3.68 28.96 5.70
CA PHE A 429 4.13 30.36 5.71
C PHE A 429 5.51 30.53 6.34
N THR A 430 5.84 29.73 7.36
CA THR A 430 7.18 29.74 7.96
C THR A 430 8.23 29.27 6.95
N LEU A 431 7.94 28.21 6.18
CA LEU A 431 8.81 27.74 5.09
C LEU A 431 8.96 28.79 3.98
N LEU A 432 7.88 29.47 3.59
CA LEU A 432 7.94 30.58 2.63
C LEU A 432 8.80 31.74 3.15
N LEU A 433 8.64 32.11 4.43
CA LEU A 433 9.42 33.18 5.04
C LEU A 433 10.90 32.80 5.16
N LEU A 434 11.20 31.53 5.48
CA LEU A 434 12.57 31.03 5.53
C LEU A 434 13.22 31.00 4.14
N ALA A 435 12.47 30.58 3.12
CA ALA A 435 12.90 30.64 1.73
C ALA A 435 13.13 32.09 1.27
N TYR A 436 12.25 33.01 1.66
CA TYR A 436 12.39 34.44 1.38
C TYR A 436 13.60 35.04 2.11
N ALA A 437 13.83 34.70 3.38
CA ALA A 437 14.98 35.14 4.14
C ALA A 437 16.29 34.61 3.54
N LEU A 438 16.32 33.34 3.12
CA LEU A 438 17.44 32.75 2.39
C LEU A 438 17.69 33.46 1.05
N TYR A 439 16.62 33.79 0.32
CA TYR A 439 16.71 34.55 -0.91
C TYR A 439 17.29 35.96 -0.66
N GLN A 440 16.81 36.68 0.35
CA GLN A 440 17.32 38.00 0.73
C GLN A 440 18.76 37.94 1.21
N TYR A 441 19.11 36.94 2.02
CA TYR A 441 20.49 36.71 2.44
C TYR A 441 21.41 36.45 1.25
N ARG A 442 20.97 35.62 0.30
CA ARG A 442 21.70 35.34 -0.94
C ARG A 442 21.89 36.61 -1.78
N LEU A 443 20.85 37.44 -1.93
CA LEU A 443 20.94 38.73 -2.61
C LEU A 443 21.91 39.69 -1.94
N TYR A 444 21.86 39.78 -0.61
CA TYR A 444 22.82 40.59 0.15
C TYR A 444 24.26 40.11 -0.06
N HIS A 445 24.48 38.80 0.01
CA HIS A 445 25.78 38.19 -0.23
C HIS A 445 26.30 38.45 -1.65
N TYR A 446 25.43 38.40 -2.66
CA TYR A 446 25.80 38.74 -4.04
C TYR A 446 26.26 40.19 -4.17
N LYS A 447 25.49 41.14 -3.61
CA LYS A 447 25.87 42.56 -3.63
C LYS A 447 27.18 42.84 -2.90
N LYS A 448 27.49 42.07 -1.84
CA LYS A 448 28.76 42.18 -1.13
C LYS A 448 29.94 41.71 -1.98
N ILE A 449 29.81 40.54 -2.63
CA ILE A 449 30.83 40.02 -3.55
C ILE A 449 31.06 40.98 -4.72
N GLU A 450 29.99 41.52 -5.30
CA GLU A 450 30.06 42.47 -6.43
C GLU A 450 30.88 43.72 -6.07
N LYS A 451 30.64 44.28 -4.87
CA LYS A 451 31.43 45.41 -4.36
C LYS A 451 32.91 45.06 -4.13
N GLU A 452 33.19 43.91 -3.52
CA GLU A 452 34.56 43.46 -3.30
C GLU A 452 35.31 43.21 -4.62
N LEU A 453 34.61 42.72 -5.65
CA LEU A 453 35.16 42.51 -6.98
C LEU A 453 35.47 43.84 -7.69
N MET A 454 34.55 44.81 -7.62
CA MET A 454 34.77 46.14 -8.23
C MET A 454 36.02 46.83 -7.68
N ILE A 455 36.20 46.82 -6.35
CA ILE A 455 37.38 47.42 -5.71
C ILE A 455 38.67 46.76 -6.21
N ARG A 456 38.68 45.43 -6.39
CA ARG A 456 39.87 44.70 -6.85
C ARG A 456 40.23 45.00 -8.31
N VAL A 457 39.24 45.16 -9.18
CA VAL A 457 39.46 45.49 -10.61
C VAL A 457 40.02 46.90 -10.78
N GLU A 458 39.49 47.86 -10.02
CA GLU A 458 39.97 49.26 -10.06
C GLU A 458 41.44 49.36 -9.62
N GLN A 459 41.82 48.59 -8.60
CA GLN A 459 43.18 48.57 -8.08
C GLN A 459 44.19 47.97 -9.08
N GLN A 460 43.83 46.88 -9.77
CA GLN A 460 44.68 46.28 -10.82
C GLN A 460 44.88 47.20 -12.03
N THR A 461 43.88 48.03 -12.35
CA THR A 461 43.96 48.94 -13.50
C THR A 461 44.93 50.10 -13.23
N ARG A 462 45.02 50.58 -11.99
CA ARG A 462 45.99 51.63 -11.59
C ARG A 462 47.44 51.15 -11.62
N ASP A 463 47.71 49.95 -11.11
CA ASP A 463 49.08 49.41 -11.02
C ASP A 463 49.67 49.18 -12.43
N LEU A 464 48.85 48.77 -13.40
CA LEU A 464 49.27 48.53 -14.78
C LEU A 464 49.70 49.82 -15.51
N GLN A 465 49.00 50.93 -15.23
CA GLN A 465 49.26 52.22 -15.88
C GLN A 465 50.63 52.78 -15.45
N GLN A 466 50.95 52.72 -14.16
CA GLN A 466 52.22 53.23 -13.62
C GLN A 466 53.45 52.48 -14.15
N GLN A 467 53.33 51.17 -14.40
CA GLN A 467 54.43 50.39 -14.98
C GLN A 467 54.71 50.79 -16.43
N THR A 468 53.67 51.12 -17.19
CA THR A 468 53.81 51.47 -18.61
C THR A 468 54.58 52.78 -18.80
N ASP A 469 54.31 53.80 -17.96
CA ASP A 469 54.95 55.11 -18.06
C ASP A 469 56.45 55.06 -17.68
N ALA A 470 56.83 54.22 -16.71
CA ALA A 470 58.23 54.06 -16.30
C ALA A 470 59.10 53.39 -17.39
N PHE A 471 58.54 52.44 -18.16
CA PHE A 471 59.26 51.77 -19.24
C PHE A 471 59.59 52.71 -20.42
N ALA A 472 58.71 53.69 -20.70
CA ALA A 472 58.91 54.62 -21.81
C ALA A 472 60.13 55.55 -21.61
N HIS A 473 60.37 56.01 -20.38
CA HIS A 473 61.48 56.91 -20.06
C HIS A 473 62.85 56.22 -20.20
N GLN A 474 62.96 54.97 -19.76
CA GLN A 474 64.20 54.17 -19.82
C GLN A 474 64.62 53.83 -21.26
N ALA A 475 63.70 53.87 -22.23
CA ALA A 475 64.00 53.55 -23.62
C ALA A 475 64.76 54.66 -24.37
N THR A 476 64.66 55.93 -23.94
CA THR A 476 65.14 57.11 -24.69
C THR A 476 66.31 57.85 -24.05
N HIS A 477 66.55 57.68 -22.75
CA HIS A 477 67.63 58.38 -22.02
C HIS A 477 68.70 57.39 -21.51
N ASP A 478 69.94 57.87 -21.34
CA ASP A 478 71.05 57.10 -20.76
C ASP A 478 70.94 57.09 -19.23
N GLN A 479 71.14 55.92 -18.61
CA GLN A 479 70.93 55.76 -17.17
C GLN A 479 72.00 56.45 -16.30
N LEU A 480 73.17 56.79 -16.86
CA LEU A 480 74.27 57.38 -16.09
C LEU A 480 74.32 58.91 -16.22
N THR A 481 74.04 59.44 -17.41
CA THR A 481 74.15 60.88 -17.68
C THR A 481 72.81 61.59 -17.78
N ASP A 482 71.70 60.85 -17.88
CA ASP A 482 70.34 61.36 -18.16
C ASP A 482 70.23 62.15 -19.48
N LEU A 483 71.28 62.12 -20.31
CA LEU A 483 71.23 62.64 -21.68
C LEU A 483 70.49 61.65 -22.58
N PRO A 484 69.91 62.11 -23.71
CA PRO A 484 69.44 61.23 -24.77
C PRO A 484 70.48 60.14 -25.09
N ASN A 485 70.04 58.90 -25.17
CA ASN A 485 70.91 57.78 -25.54
C ASN A 485 71.07 57.71 -27.07
N ARG A 486 71.96 56.82 -27.54
CA ARG A 486 72.18 56.59 -28.97
C ARG A 486 70.88 56.39 -29.79
N ARG A 487 69.88 55.65 -29.27
CA ARG A 487 68.62 55.43 -30.00
C ARG A 487 67.82 56.72 -30.18
N ALA A 488 67.79 57.56 -29.14
CA ALA A 488 67.14 58.86 -29.23
C ALA A 488 67.87 59.79 -30.22
N PHE A 489 69.20 59.79 -30.23
CA PHE A 489 69.97 60.54 -31.22
C PHE A 489 69.74 60.04 -32.65
N ASP A 490 69.90 58.73 -32.90
CA ASP A 490 69.74 58.12 -34.22
C ASP A 490 68.33 58.40 -34.78
N SER A 491 67.30 58.30 -33.92
CA SER A 491 65.92 58.62 -34.29
C SER A 491 65.75 60.09 -34.65
N TRP A 492 66.34 61.00 -33.88
CA TRP A 492 66.27 62.43 -34.18
C TRP A 492 66.97 62.76 -35.49
N LEU A 493 68.18 62.24 -35.71
CA LEU A 493 68.95 62.50 -36.92
C LEU A 493 68.24 61.93 -38.16
N ALA A 494 67.72 60.70 -38.08
CA ALA A 494 66.97 60.09 -39.18
C ALA A 494 65.71 60.89 -39.54
N VAL A 495 64.98 61.41 -38.55
CA VAL A 495 63.78 62.23 -38.78
C VAL A 495 64.13 63.59 -39.39
N ASN A 496 65.16 64.27 -38.90
CA ASN A 496 65.40 65.67 -39.23
C ASN A 496 66.39 65.88 -40.39
N PHE A 497 67.28 64.93 -40.69
CA PHE A 497 68.30 65.09 -41.74
C PHE A 497 67.69 65.40 -43.11
N SER A 498 66.60 64.72 -43.46
CA SER A 498 65.89 64.94 -44.72
C SER A 498 65.34 66.36 -44.83
N ASP A 499 64.83 66.92 -43.73
CA ASP A 499 64.25 68.26 -43.69
C ASP A 499 65.31 69.35 -43.87
N PHE A 500 66.45 69.25 -43.16
CA PHE A 500 67.57 70.19 -43.34
C PHE A 500 68.13 70.15 -44.76
N LYS A 501 68.22 68.95 -45.36
CA LYS A 501 68.70 68.78 -46.73
C LYS A 501 67.75 69.37 -47.78
N GLN A 502 66.44 69.18 -47.62
CA GLN A 502 65.44 69.78 -48.52
C GLN A 502 65.43 71.31 -48.46
N GLN A 503 65.69 71.88 -47.28
CA GLN A 503 65.73 73.33 -47.06
C GLN A 503 67.07 73.97 -47.44
N ALA A 504 68.05 73.18 -47.92
CA ALA A 504 69.41 73.62 -48.21
C ALA A 504 70.11 74.32 -47.01
N LEU A 505 69.79 73.89 -45.79
CA LEU A 505 70.38 74.39 -44.56
C LEU A 505 71.50 73.46 -44.09
N PRO A 506 72.67 73.99 -43.65
CA PRO A 506 73.77 73.16 -43.22
C PRO A 506 73.47 72.50 -41.87
N LEU A 507 73.68 71.19 -41.77
CA LEU A 507 73.58 70.45 -40.51
C LEU A 507 74.95 69.84 -40.22
N ALA A 508 75.59 70.28 -39.15
CA ALA A 508 76.87 69.73 -38.71
C ALA A 508 76.67 68.79 -37.51
N ILE A 509 77.48 67.75 -37.48
CA ILE A 509 77.61 66.86 -36.33
C ILE A 509 79.05 66.87 -35.84
N ALA A 510 79.22 66.66 -34.54
CA ALA A 510 80.49 66.34 -33.95
C ALA A 510 80.38 65.03 -33.17
N ILE A 511 81.35 64.14 -33.38
CA ILE A 511 81.57 62.99 -32.52
C ILE A 511 82.77 63.33 -31.63
N MET A 512 82.55 63.23 -30.32
CA MET A 512 83.53 63.52 -29.30
C MET A 512 83.93 62.24 -28.57
N ASP A 513 85.22 62.07 -28.35
CA ASP A 513 85.77 61.02 -27.51
C ASP A 513 86.59 61.63 -26.37
N ILE A 514 86.45 61.07 -25.17
CA ILE A 514 87.33 61.41 -24.06
C ILE A 514 88.70 60.74 -24.30
N ASP A 515 89.72 61.56 -24.50
CA ASP A 515 91.04 61.07 -24.85
C ASP A 515 91.62 60.20 -23.74
N HIS A 516 92.13 59.04 -24.14
CA HIS A 516 92.78 58.10 -23.25
C HIS A 516 91.89 57.66 -22.08
N PHE A 517 90.56 57.65 -22.25
CA PHE A 517 89.61 57.29 -21.21
C PHE A 517 89.91 55.95 -20.53
N LYS A 518 90.38 54.95 -21.28
CA LYS A 518 90.84 53.69 -20.70
C LYS A 518 91.97 53.86 -19.67
N ARG A 519 92.91 54.78 -19.88
CA ARG A 519 93.95 55.12 -18.88
C ARG A 519 93.36 55.81 -17.65
N ILE A 520 92.25 56.54 -17.78
CA ILE A 520 91.53 57.12 -16.65
C ILE A 520 90.89 55.99 -15.80
N ASN A 521 90.25 55.03 -16.46
CA ASN A 521 89.68 53.86 -15.76
C ASN A 521 90.76 52.98 -15.12
N ASP A 522 91.83 52.68 -15.87
CA ASP A 522 92.93 51.82 -15.42
C ASP A 522 93.78 52.49 -14.33
N GLY A 523 93.91 53.82 -14.38
CA GLY A 523 94.72 54.61 -13.43
C GLY A 523 94.00 54.95 -12.13
N TRP A 524 92.67 55.11 -12.15
CA TRP A 524 91.88 55.46 -10.96
C TRP A 524 90.80 54.42 -10.63
N SER A 525 89.71 54.36 -11.40
CA SER A 525 88.68 53.29 -11.37
C SER A 525 87.56 53.59 -12.38
N HIS A 526 86.73 52.59 -12.69
CA HIS A 526 85.49 52.78 -13.46
C HIS A 526 84.53 53.81 -12.83
N ILE A 527 84.43 53.88 -11.50
CA ILE A 527 83.56 54.85 -10.82
C ILE A 527 84.06 56.29 -11.03
N ILE A 528 85.38 56.48 -11.05
CA ILE A 528 86.00 57.77 -11.37
C ILE A 528 85.79 58.11 -12.85
N GLY A 529 85.93 57.13 -13.74
CA GLY A 529 85.57 57.29 -15.15
C GLY A 529 84.11 57.68 -15.38
N ASP A 530 83.17 57.05 -14.68
CA ASP A 530 81.75 57.37 -14.73
C ASP A 530 81.48 58.80 -14.24
N ARG A 531 82.14 59.24 -13.17
CA ARG A 531 82.07 60.64 -12.72
C ARG A 531 82.64 61.62 -13.74
N VAL A 532 83.75 61.26 -14.40
CA VAL A 532 84.30 62.05 -15.51
C VAL A 532 83.29 62.14 -16.65
N ILE A 533 82.64 61.03 -17.02
CA ILE A 533 81.56 61.00 -18.01
C ILE A 533 80.40 61.90 -17.59
N CYS A 534 79.93 61.84 -16.35
CA CYS A 534 78.84 62.71 -15.86
C CYS A 534 79.24 64.19 -15.90
N VAL A 535 80.47 64.55 -15.53
CA VAL A 535 80.94 65.94 -15.56
C VAL A 535 81.09 66.43 -17.00
N VAL A 536 81.67 65.62 -17.88
CA VAL A 536 81.76 65.94 -19.32
C VAL A 536 80.36 66.07 -19.92
N ALA A 537 79.43 65.15 -19.60
CA ALA A 537 78.04 65.24 -20.02
C ALA A 537 77.36 66.53 -19.54
N HIS A 538 77.62 66.94 -18.30
CA HIS A 538 77.11 68.18 -17.75
C HIS A 538 77.67 69.41 -18.46
N LEU A 539 78.98 69.45 -18.73
CA LEU A 539 79.62 70.55 -19.47
C LEU A 539 79.09 70.65 -20.91
N LEU A 540 78.92 69.51 -21.59
CA LEU A 540 78.32 69.48 -22.92
C LEU A 540 76.85 69.91 -22.89
N GLY A 541 76.09 69.49 -21.86
CA GLY A 541 74.69 69.86 -21.66
C GLY A 541 74.48 71.36 -21.42
N GLN A 542 75.40 72.04 -20.74
CA GLN A 542 75.33 73.50 -20.51
C GLN A 542 75.53 74.33 -21.78
N CYS A 543 76.36 73.86 -22.73
CA CYS A 543 76.47 74.50 -24.06
C CYS A 543 75.26 74.23 -24.97
N GLY A 544 74.48 73.19 -24.66
CA GLY A 544 73.31 72.75 -25.43
C GLY A 544 72.13 73.74 -25.43
N GLU A 545 72.11 74.69 -24.49
CA GLU A 545 70.99 75.64 -24.37
C GLU A 545 71.15 76.89 -25.25
N SER A 546 72.31 77.14 -25.88
CA SER A 546 72.52 78.38 -26.66
C SER A 546 73.02 78.25 -28.10
N ASP A 547 73.63 77.14 -28.55
CA ASP A 547 74.02 77.01 -29.98
C ASP A 547 74.26 75.58 -30.55
N ALA A 548 74.29 74.53 -29.72
CA ALA A 548 74.23 73.12 -30.15
C ALA A 548 72.88 72.55 -29.69
N SER A 549 71.98 72.16 -30.58
CA SER A 549 70.60 71.92 -30.14
C SER A 549 70.39 70.60 -29.41
N GLN A 550 71.27 69.60 -29.57
CA GLN A 550 71.15 68.31 -28.89
C GLN A 550 72.51 67.64 -28.65
N VAL A 551 72.70 67.16 -27.42
CA VAL A 551 73.85 66.34 -26.99
C VAL A 551 73.33 64.97 -26.58
N ALA A 552 73.97 63.92 -27.07
CA ALA A 552 73.64 62.55 -26.70
C ALA A 552 74.89 61.77 -26.31
N ARG A 553 74.73 60.83 -25.37
CA ARG A 553 75.76 59.83 -25.09
C ARG A 553 75.60 58.69 -26.08
N TRP A 554 76.58 58.57 -26.98
CA TRP A 554 76.53 57.64 -28.09
C TRP A 554 77.15 56.27 -27.75
N GLY A 555 78.22 56.30 -26.95
CA GLY A 555 78.98 55.14 -26.53
C GLY A 555 79.40 55.22 -25.05
N GLY A 556 80.35 54.37 -24.66
CA GLY A 556 80.86 54.35 -23.27
C GLY A 556 81.42 55.72 -22.85
N GLU A 557 82.36 56.23 -23.64
CA GLU A 557 83.05 57.50 -23.44
C GLU A 557 82.85 58.48 -24.62
N GLU A 558 81.95 58.13 -25.53
CA GLU A 558 81.68 58.85 -26.76
C GLU A 558 80.38 59.65 -26.66
N PHE A 559 80.46 60.90 -27.08
CA PHE A 559 79.35 61.82 -27.12
C PHE A 559 79.15 62.31 -28.55
N THR A 560 77.91 62.66 -28.86
CA THR A 560 77.57 63.32 -30.11
C THR A 560 76.89 64.62 -29.86
N LEU A 561 77.27 65.59 -30.66
CA LEU A 561 76.71 66.91 -30.64
C LEU A 561 76.18 67.20 -32.03
N LEU A 562 75.01 67.81 -32.05
CA LEU A 562 74.34 68.19 -33.25
C LEU A 562 74.18 69.71 -33.30
N PHE A 563 74.57 70.28 -34.43
CA PHE A 563 74.58 71.71 -34.69
C PHE A 563 73.72 72.03 -35.91
N PRO A 564 72.41 72.29 -35.71
CA PRO A 564 71.54 72.78 -36.76
C PRO A 564 72.01 74.13 -37.32
N ASN A 565 71.85 74.33 -38.63
CA ASN A 565 72.18 75.58 -39.36
C ASN A 565 73.64 76.03 -39.25
N LYS A 566 74.57 75.10 -39.01
CA LYS A 566 76.00 75.38 -38.91
C LYS A 566 76.78 74.51 -39.89
N THR A 567 77.77 75.10 -40.55
CA THR A 567 78.74 74.35 -41.36
C THR A 567 79.78 73.66 -40.48
N ALA A 568 80.54 72.72 -41.03
CA ALA A 568 81.55 71.98 -40.29
C ALA A 568 82.60 72.92 -39.67
N GLN A 569 82.91 74.03 -40.34
CA GLN A 569 83.87 75.02 -39.84
C GLN A 569 83.32 75.83 -38.66
N GLN A 570 82.03 76.18 -38.69
CA GLN A 570 81.37 76.86 -37.57
C GLN A 570 81.20 75.93 -36.38
N ALA A 571 80.78 74.68 -36.62
CA ALA A 571 80.66 73.67 -35.57
C ALA A 571 82.02 73.33 -34.94
N ALA A 572 83.10 73.29 -35.74
CA ALA A 572 84.44 73.06 -35.23
C ALA A 572 84.95 74.18 -34.32
N GLN A 573 84.60 75.45 -34.58
CA GLN A 573 84.94 76.56 -33.68
C GLN A 573 84.28 76.39 -32.31
N LEU A 574 83.03 75.93 -32.27
CA LEU A 574 82.33 75.63 -31.02
C LEU A 574 82.91 74.40 -30.32
N CYS A 575 83.23 73.35 -31.08
CA CYS A 575 83.91 72.18 -30.53
C CYS A 575 85.29 72.54 -29.96
N GLU A 576 86.00 73.49 -30.55
CA GLU A 576 87.31 73.94 -30.06
C GLU A 576 87.17 74.72 -28.74
N GLN A 577 86.12 75.53 -28.61
CA GLN A 577 85.78 76.18 -27.33
C GLN A 577 85.50 75.13 -26.25
N LEU A 578 84.63 74.16 -26.54
CA LEU A 578 84.32 73.05 -25.63
C LEU A 578 85.55 72.23 -25.27
N ARG A 579 86.44 71.97 -26.24
CA ARG A 579 87.68 71.25 -26.03
C ARG A 579 88.59 71.97 -25.05
N VAL A 580 88.75 73.28 -25.23
CA VAL A 580 89.57 74.12 -24.33
C VAL A 580 88.94 74.23 -22.95
N GLU A 581 87.61 74.35 -22.88
CA GLU A 581 86.88 74.39 -21.61
C GLU A 581 87.03 73.09 -20.82
N ILE A 582 86.84 71.94 -21.47
CA ILE A 582 87.03 70.63 -20.84
C ILE A 582 88.50 70.43 -20.47
N ALA A 583 89.46 70.80 -21.31
CA ALA A 583 90.88 70.66 -21.01
C ALA A 583 91.35 71.54 -19.84
N ASN A 584 90.70 72.69 -19.61
CA ASN A 584 91.00 73.62 -18.52
C ASN A 584 90.14 73.40 -17.28
N TYR A 585 89.14 72.51 -17.34
CA TYR A 585 88.26 72.23 -16.20
C TYR A 585 89.06 71.53 -15.08
N ASP A 586 88.87 71.98 -13.85
CA ASP A 586 89.56 71.41 -12.71
C ASP A 586 88.90 70.10 -12.24
N PHE A 587 89.48 68.98 -12.67
CA PHE A 587 89.07 67.65 -12.26
C PHE A 587 89.65 67.20 -10.90
N SER A 588 90.36 68.07 -10.17
CA SER A 588 90.95 67.74 -8.85
C SER A 588 89.90 67.28 -7.83
N ASN A 589 88.67 67.80 -7.94
CA ASN A 589 87.51 67.40 -7.13
C ASN A 589 87.05 65.95 -7.37
N ILE A 590 87.41 65.37 -8.52
CA ILE A 590 87.17 63.95 -8.83
C ILE A 590 88.39 63.13 -8.43
N ALA A 591 89.59 63.53 -8.88
CA ALA A 591 90.84 62.90 -8.50
C ALA A 591 92.03 63.87 -8.65
N SER A 592 92.91 63.91 -7.65
CA SER A 592 94.09 64.78 -7.65
C SER A 592 95.03 64.46 -8.82
N GLY A 593 95.40 65.48 -9.61
CA GLY A 593 96.31 65.36 -10.76
C GLY A 593 95.67 64.80 -12.04
N LEU A 594 94.34 64.63 -12.07
CA LEU A 594 93.60 64.19 -13.26
C LEU A 594 93.47 65.35 -14.25
N SER A 595 93.96 65.13 -15.48
CA SER A 595 93.73 66.03 -16.62
C SER A 595 92.94 65.28 -17.68
N VAL A 596 91.78 65.82 -18.07
CA VAL A 596 90.93 65.21 -19.10
C VAL A 596 91.02 66.07 -20.36
N THR A 597 91.32 65.45 -21.48
CA THR A 597 91.24 66.09 -22.79
C THR A 597 90.24 65.36 -23.66
N VAL A 598 89.69 66.04 -24.65
CA VAL A 598 88.73 65.47 -25.59
C VAL A 598 89.19 65.74 -27.01
N SER A 599 88.85 64.82 -27.91
CA SER A 599 89.03 65.01 -29.34
C SER A 599 87.67 65.03 -30.02
N PHE A 600 87.52 65.92 -31.01
CA PHE A 600 86.30 66.01 -31.80
C PHE A 600 86.59 65.72 -33.27
N GLY A 601 85.69 64.96 -33.90
CA GLY A 601 85.58 64.85 -35.34
C GLY A 601 84.31 65.53 -35.82
N VAL A 602 84.45 66.50 -36.72
CA VAL A 602 83.33 67.33 -37.18
C VAL A 602 83.12 67.14 -38.69
N ALA A 603 81.86 66.97 -39.09
CA ALA A 603 81.44 66.92 -40.49
C ALA A 603 80.10 67.64 -40.67
N ASP A 604 79.81 68.09 -41.90
CA ASP A 604 78.53 68.69 -42.26
C ASP A 604 77.84 68.00 -43.43
N SER A 605 76.54 68.26 -43.54
CA SER A 605 75.67 67.65 -44.54
C SER A 605 75.85 68.17 -45.96
N LEU A 606 76.70 69.20 -46.20
CA LEU A 606 76.74 69.92 -47.48
C LEU A 606 77.14 69.02 -48.66
N ASN A 607 78.03 68.06 -48.43
CA ASN A 607 78.56 67.16 -49.46
C ASN A 607 78.13 65.70 -49.26
N VAL A 608 77.08 65.46 -48.47
CA VAL A 608 76.66 64.11 -48.09
C VAL A 608 75.19 63.88 -48.39
N ASN A 609 74.89 62.72 -48.99
CA ASN A 609 73.53 62.42 -49.41
C ASN A 609 72.65 61.72 -48.37
N ASP A 610 73.25 61.19 -47.31
CA ASP A 610 72.60 60.37 -46.28
C ASP A 610 73.27 60.58 -44.92
N TYR A 611 72.50 60.49 -43.83
CA TYR A 611 72.99 60.78 -42.48
C TYR A 611 74.01 59.74 -42.00
N ASP A 612 73.93 58.49 -42.47
CA ASP A 612 74.92 57.44 -42.17
C ASP A 612 76.31 57.82 -42.68
N ARG A 613 76.39 58.41 -43.87
CA ARG A 613 77.67 58.91 -44.41
C ARG A 613 78.16 60.14 -43.67
N LEU A 614 77.26 60.97 -43.16
CA LEU A 614 77.61 62.16 -42.38
C LEU A 614 78.27 61.73 -41.06
N LEU A 615 77.65 60.77 -40.36
CA LEU A 615 78.23 60.10 -39.19
C LEU A 615 79.58 59.47 -39.49
N ALA A 616 79.70 58.74 -40.60
CA ALA A 616 80.97 58.13 -41.00
C ALA A 616 82.08 59.17 -41.26
N GLN A 617 81.76 60.34 -41.82
CA GLN A 617 82.74 61.41 -42.04
C GLN A 617 83.19 62.09 -40.74
N ALA A 618 82.28 62.27 -39.79
CA ALA A 618 82.61 62.79 -38.46
C ALA A 618 83.45 61.78 -37.66
N ASP A 619 83.12 60.49 -37.75
CA ASP A 619 83.91 59.43 -37.12
C ASP A 619 85.32 59.34 -37.75
N GLN A 620 85.42 59.45 -39.08
CA GLN A 620 86.71 59.50 -39.76
C GLN A 620 87.53 60.74 -39.34
N ALA A 621 86.89 61.90 -39.16
CA ALA A 621 87.54 63.09 -38.61
C ALA A 621 88.05 62.84 -37.19
N LEU A 622 87.25 62.19 -36.35
CA LEU A 622 87.63 61.86 -34.97
C LEU A 622 88.79 60.86 -34.95
N TYR A 623 88.80 59.89 -35.85
CA TYR A 623 89.91 58.96 -36.02
C TYR A 623 91.20 59.70 -36.40
N LYS A 624 91.13 60.67 -37.33
CA LYS A 624 92.26 61.56 -37.65
C LYS A 624 92.72 62.36 -36.43
N ALA A 625 91.80 62.88 -35.63
CA ALA A 625 92.13 63.60 -34.40
C ALA A 625 92.89 62.70 -33.41
N LYS A 626 92.41 61.45 -33.27
CA LYS A 626 93.04 60.42 -32.44
C LYS A 626 94.42 60.02 -32.94
N SER A 627 94.66 59.95 -34.25
CA SER A 627 95.97 59.60 -34.83
C SER A 627 96.97 60.76 -34.84
N ASN A 628 96.50 62.01 -34.96
CA ASN A 628 97.34 63.20 -35.04
C ASN A 628 97.81 63.74 -33.68
N GLY A 629 97.68 62.94 -32.61
CA GLY A 629 98.17 63.28 -31.27
C GLY A 629 97.10 63.72 -30.27
N ARG A 630 95.80 63.63 -30.60
CA ARG A 630 94.66 63.90 -29.72
C ARG A 630 94.57 65.36 -29.23
N ASN A 631 93.63 65.63 -28.32
CA ASN A 631 93.29 66.94 -27.77
C ASN A 631 93.13 68.01 -28.86
N ARG A 632 92.30 67.72 -29.86
CA ARG A 632 92.06 68.60 -31.01
C ARG A 632 90.69 68.40 -31.64
N VAL A 633 90.30 69.38 -32.44
CA VAL A 633 89.18 69.27 -33.36
C VAL A 633 89.72 69.05 -34.77
N GLU A 634 89.27 68.01 -35.44
CA GLU A 634 89.55 67.76 -36.86
C GLU A 634 88.25 67.88 -37.66
N ILE A 635 88.35 68.46 -38.85
CA ILE A 635 87.24 68.58 -39.80
C ILE A 635 87.57 67.71 -41.01
N THR A 636 86.62 66.89 -41.45
CA THR A 636 86.74 66.25 -42.77
C THR A 636 86.25 67.22 -43.84
N PHE A 637 87.17 67.86 -44.56
CA PHE A 637 86.85 68.53 -45.82
C PHE A 637 86.84 67.50 -46.95
N SER A 638 85.80 67.55 -47.79
CA SER A 638 85.74 66.76 -49.03
C SER A 638 86.85 67.22 -49.98
N ASP A 639 87.97 66.50 -50.01
CA ASP A 639 88.89 66.59 -51.15
C ASP A 639 88.14 66.15 -52.41
N THR A 640 88.19 67.00 -53.43
CA THR A 640 87.75 66.71 -54.80
C THR A 640 88.36 65.39 -55.30
N PHE A 641 87.50 64.48 -55.72
CA PHE A 641 87.54 63.95 -57.09
C PHE A 641 86.13 63.96 -57.69
#